data_AF-C0Q904-F1
#
_entry.id   AF-C0Q904-F1
#
_cell.length_a   1.000
_cell.length_b   1.000
_cell.length_c   1.000
_cell.angle_alpha   90.00
_cell.angle_beta   90.00
_cell.angle_gamma   90.00
#
_symmetry.space_group_name_H-M   'P 1'
#
loop_
_entity.id
_entity.type
_entity.pdbx_description
1 polymer ?
#
loop_
_entity_poly.entity_id
_entity_poly.type
_entity_poly.pdbx_seq_one_letter_code
_entity_poly.pdbx_strand_id
1 'polypeptide(L)'
;MKKGIFNGLVIVTSMVLMISLWGCGSSSTTSKAVPSDNLTGDTSMFPNNDLIASAQYLLDNGASNVNASANSTPIIIDTRSAAAYALGHIPGAINTEWGNFVVWNEPPEKAVLQPVADLETTLGSLGLTREATIVIYDDTLASWGSSGRIFWMLEYLGCTHVKILNGGWDKWEADKLPAQTSVNVLAPAVFTAVLNTDINPDKDHILDRMGDSDFVTVDTRTDAEFNGWTLYGEARGGHISGAVHLPYEWYFNSDHSILGYADLQDLFDSHGISDDKEIVPYCTAGIRSGFFYYLARLMGYDRVSNYDASMWDWAAANSAVYPMEALAHYERLVYPALVNQMMAEEPDLVIVETGWGPVGDNYNSGHLPGAVWVNTDEIEYDCFNPRDNWPVDAGDPPCWDRSTTMEEDLAKGLTPGDALPRNWWNIYPDQYLLPAIAYMGIQKDTPVIVYGEDVTAAARIISTLMYAGVEDVRLLNGGKTAWTTAGFSLSTEPAQRVSLEEFDPDTPGRTTAIYPEYKSEIPHVREVVNGDVTDAVIVDVRSMDEYLGKSAPYGYIPTDGRIPGAVWGLAGSSPWTMEDYTDDQDTTLRSYEEIKTFWVSQGLTPDKHLSFYCGTGWRSSLAWFYAYLMGYPQVSNFDSGWFEWSMGEGSAYAGADPVLNPIVDDDLTLP
;
A
#
# COMPACT_ATOMS: atom_id res chain seq x y z
N MET A 1 83.07 6.93 -38.23
CA MET A 1 83.42 7.62 -36.97
C MET A 1 82.24 7.46 -36.01
N LYS A 2 82.52 6.82 -34.85
CA LYS A 2 81.80 6.80 -33.56
C LYS A 2 80.30 7.19 -33.48
N LYS A 3 79.52 6.23 -32.92
CA LYS A 3 78.48 6.34 -31.85
C LYS A 3 77.30 7.30 -32.09
N GLY A 4 76.02 6.93 -31.96
CA GLY A 4 75.38 5.68 -31.55
C GLY A 4 73.87 5.88 -31.34
N ILE A 5 73.19 4.73 -31.25
CA ILE A 5 71.95 4.45 -30.50
C ILE A 5 70.60 4.90 -31.11
N PHE A 6 69.88 3.87 -31.56
CA PHE A 6 68.44 3.79 -31.79
C PHE A 6 67.63 4.28 -30.58
N ASN A 7 66.54 5.00 -30.83
CA ASN A 7 65.34 4.91 -29.98
C ASN A 7 64.08 5.04 -30.85
N GLY A 8 63.23 4.03 -30.72
CA GLY A 8 61.97 3.90 -31.44
C GLY A 8 60.92 4.90 -30.99
N LEU A 9 60.05 5.22 -31.93
CA LEU A 9 58.85 6.02 -31.79
C LEU A 9 57.87 5.27 -30.86
N VAL A 10 57.66 5.77 -29.64
CA VAL A 10 56.57 5.31 -28.77
C VAL A 10 55.35 6.17 -29.10
N ILE A 11 54.37 5.56 -29.78
CA ILE A 11 53.00 6.09 -29.86
C ILE A 11 52.31 5.64 -28.57
N VAL A 12 52.11 6.58 -27.63
CA VAL A 12 51.24 6.37 -26.47
C VAL A 12 49.82 6.75 -26.92
N THR A 13 49.07 5.77 -27.40
CA THR A 13 47.61 5.87 -27.51
C THR A 13 47.07 5.76 -26.09
N SER A 14 46.69 6.88 -25.50
CA SER A 14 45.95 6.90 -24.25
C SER A 14 44.52 6.45 -24.55
N MET A 15 44.24 5.16 -24.34
CA MET A 15 42.88 4.64 -24.24
C MET A 15 42.25 5.27 -22.99
N VAL A 16 41.49 6.34 -23.18
CA VAL A 16 40.46 6.73 -22.22
C VAL A 16 39.37 5.68 -22.36
N LEU A 17 39.29 4.80 -21.37
CA LEU A 17 38.20 3.86 -21.19
C LEU A 17 36.93 4.70 -20.99
N MET A 18 36.12 4.85 -22.04
CA MET A 18 34.71 5.22 -21.87
C MET A 18 34.06 4.06 -21.12
N ILE A 19 33.97 4.19 -19.81
CA ILE A 19 33.01 3.43 -19.03
C ILE A 19 31.66 4.01 -19.42
N SER A 20 31.00 3.35 -20.35
CA SER A 20 29.57 3.50 -20.57
C SER A 20 28.87 3.05 -19.28
N LEU A 21 28.62 4.00 -18.39
CA LEU A 21 27.59 3.89 -17.38
C LEU A 21 26.27 3.77 -18.15
N TRP A 22 25.89 2.53 -18.45
CA TRP A 22 24.49 2.20 -18.66
C TRP A 22 23.76 2.64 -17.40
N GLY A 23 22.77 3.52 -17.58
CA GLY A 23 21.88 3.93 -16.50
C GLY A 23 21.21 2.71 -15.91
N CYS A 24 21.67 2.31 -14.72
CA CYS A 24 20.83 1.63 -13.75
C CYS A 24 20.05 2.74 -13.05
N GLY A 25 18.77 2.77 -13.35
CA GLY A 25 17.82 3.74 -12.80
C GLY A 25 16.42 3.51 -13.38
N SER A 26 16.07 2.27 -13.70
CA SER A 26 14.67 1.87 -13.55
C SER A 26 14.53 1.57 -12.07
N SER A 27 13.87 2.44 -11.31
CA SER A 27 13.21 2.01 -10.08
C SER A 27 12.29 0.87 -10.51
N SER A 28 12.65 -0.37 -10.18
CA SER A 28 11.70 -1.48 -10.28
C SER A 28 10.67 -1.23 -9.19
N THR A 29 9.63 -0.49 -9.53
CA THR A 29 8.47 -0.29 -8.66
C THR A 29 7.78 -1.64 -8.51
N THR A 30 7.81 -2.20 -7.31
CA THR A 30 7.01 -3.33 -6.85
C THR A 30 5.56 -2.89 -6.72
N SER A 31 4.80 -3.05 -7.78
CA SER A 31 3.35 -2.84 -7.77
C SER A 31 2.64 -4.16 -7.43
N LYS A 32 1.40 -4.04 -6.98
CA LYS A 32 0.45 -5.16 -6.97
C LYS A 32 0.33 -5.70 -8.40
N ALA A 33 0.14 -7.01 -8.54
CA ALA A 33 -0.02 -7.61 -9.85
C ALA A 33 -1.31 -7.10 -10.52
N VAL A 34 -1.24 -6.83 -11.83
CA VAL A 34 -2.40 -6.46 -12.64
C VAL A 34 -3.19 -7.73 -12.94
N PRO A 35 -4.47 -7.85 -12.51
CA PRO A 35 -5.32 -8.93 -12.97
C PRO A 35 -5.40 -8.93 -14.49
N SER A 36 -5.05 -10.04 -15.15
CA SER A 36 -5.05 -10.09 -16.61
C SER A 36 -6.46 -10.34 -17.14
N ASP A 37 -7.03 -9.37 -17.85
CA ASP A 37 -8.28 -9.57 -18.61
C ASP A 37 -8.08 -10.53 -19.80
N ASN A 38 -6.83 -10.72 -20.23
CA ASN A 38 -6.45 -11.76 -21.19
C ASN A 38 -6.23 -13.09 -20.47
N LEU A 39 -7.29 -13.56 -19.82
CA LEU A 39 -7.33 -14.82 -19.09
C LEU A 39 -6.94 -15.98 -20.03
N THR A 40 -5.68 -16.37 -20.01
CA THR A 40 -5.28 -17.64 -20.59
C THR A 40 -5.61 -18.69 -19.57
N GLY A 41 -6.74 -19.39 -19.71
CA GLY A 41 -7.04 -20.60 -18.94
C GLY A 41 -6.04 -21.75 -19.20
N ASP A 42 -4.94 -21.47 -19.90
CA ASP A 42 -3.83 -22.37 -20.17
C ASP A 42 -2.86 -22.36 -18.99
N THR A 43 -3.00 -23.37 -18.14
CA THR A 43 -2.10 -23.61 -17.01
C THR A 43 -0.83 -24.37 -17.42
N SER A 44 -0.63 -24.66 -18.71
CA SER A 44 0.48 -25.52 -19.16
C SER A 44 1.86 -24.87 -18.99
N MET A 45 1.93 -23.54 -18.87
CA MET A 45 3.17 -22.81 -18.67
C MET A 45 3.77 -23.01 -17.27
N PHE A 46 2.96 -23.38 -16.27
CA PHE A 46 3.47 -23.68 -14.93
C PHE A 46 4.38 -24.92 -14.97
N PRO A 47 5.61 -24.87 -14.41
CA PRO A 47 6.52 -26.01 -14.39
C PRO A 47 5.91 -27.25 -13.73
N ASN A 48 5.14 -27.07 -12.65
CA ASN A 48 4.44 -28.12 -11.94
C ASN A 48 2.91 -28.03 -12.18
N ASN A 49 2.49 -27.92 -13.44
CA ASN A 49 1.07 -27.81 -13.82
C ASN A 49 0.19 -29.01 -13.44
N ASP A 50 0.78 -30.10 -12.94
CA ASP A 50 0.05 -31.21 -12.34
C ASP A 50 -0.45 -30.88 -10.92
N LEU A 51 -0.04 -29.77 -10.30
CA LEU A 51 -0.57 -29.32 -9.00
C LEU A 51 -1.87 -28.52 -9.13
N ILE A 52 -2.28 -28.14 -10.35
CA ILE A 52 -3.48 -27.35 -10.60
C ILE A 52 -4.53 -28.16 -11.36
N ALA A 53 -5.78 -28.09 -10.92
CA ALA A 53 -6.91 -28.72 -11.58
C ALA A 53 -7.77 -27.67 -12.29
N SER A 54 -8.21 -27.96 -13.52
CA SER A 54 -9.22 -27.16 -14.19
C SER A 54 -10.63 -27.67 -13.87
N ALA A 55 -11.65 -26.82 -14.08
CA ALA A 55 -13.03 -27.27 -14.02
C ALA A 55 -13.29 -28.45 -14.98
N GLN A 56 -12.71 -28.40 -16.18
CA GLN A 56 -12.81 -29.49 -17.17
C GLN A 56 -12.21 -30.80 -16.64
N TYR A 57 -11.08 -30.75 -15.93
CA TYR A 57 -10.49 -31.94 -15.30
C TYR A 57 -11.47 -32.61 -14.33
N LEU A 58 -12.19 -31.85 -13.51
CA LEU A 58 -13.20 -32.39 -12.59
C LEU A 58 -14.46 -32.88 -13.31
N LEU A 59 -14.88 -32.24 -14.41
CA LEU A 59 -15.99 -32.75 -15.23
C LEU A 59 -15.63 -34.07 -15.91
N ASP A 60 -14.37 -34.24 -16.33
CA ASP A 60 -13.89 -35.43 -17.02
C ASP A 60 -13.55 -36.59 -16.07
N ASN A 61 -13.15 -36.31 -14.83
CA ASN A 61 -12.66 -37.34 -13.90
C ASN A 61 -13.49 -37.47 -12.62
N GLY A 62 -14.34 -36.50 -12.31
CA GLY A 62 -15.14 -36.44 -11.08
C GLY A 62 -16.36 -37.36 -11.07
N ALA A 63 -17.06 -37.36 -9.93
CA ALA A 63 -18.18 -38.26 -9.67
C ALA A 63 -19.39 -38.09 -10.62
N SER A 64 -19.47 -36.97 -11.35
CA SER A 64 -20.48 -36.71 -12.37
C SER A 64 -20.22 -37.42 -13.70
N ASN A 65 -19.00 -37.90 -13.98
CA ASN A 65 -18.69 -38.66 -15.18
C ASN A 65 -19.01 -40.16 -15.01
N VAL A 66 -20.11 -40.60 -15.64
CA VAL A 66 -20.54 -42.01 -15.65
C VAL A 66 -19.55 -42.98 -16.30
N ASN A 67 -18.53 -42.47 -17.01
CA ASN A 67 -17.49 -43.27 -17.67
C ASN A 67 -16.14 -43.25 -16.92
N ALA A 68 -16.01 -42.50 -15.82
CA ALA A 68 -14.79 -42.51 -15.01
C ALA A 68 -14.65 -43.86 -14.28
N SER A 69 -13.45 -44.42 -14.26
CA SER A 69 -13.19 -45.64 -13.48
C SER A 69 -13.10 -45.29 -11.99
N ALA A 70 -13.63 -46.14 -11.10
CA ALA A 70 -13.59 -45.90 -9.66
C ALA A 70 -12.16 -45.76 -9.08
N ASN A 71 -11.14 -46.25 -9.79
CA ASN A 71 -9.73 -46.14 -9.39
C ASN A 71 -9.03 -44.88 -9.96
N SER A 72 -9.72 -44.07 -10.76
CA SER A 72 -9.20 -42.83 -11.37
C SER A 72 -9.99 -41.58 -10.98
N THR A 73 -11.02 -41.71 -10.13
CA THR A 73 -11.82 -40.59 -9.65
C THR A 73 -11.09 -39.90 -8.49
N PRO A 74 -10.81 -38.58 -8.58
CA PRO A 74 -10.19 -37.86 -7.48
C PRO A 74 -11.15 -37.71 -6.30
N ILE A 75 -10.60 -37.68 -5.08
CA ILE A 75 -11.33 -37.22 -3.89
C ILE A 75 -11.38 -35.70 -3.95
N ILE A 76 -12.58 -35.14 -3.98
CA ILE A 76 -12.80 -33.69 -4.03
C ILE A 76 -13.08 -33.19 -2.60
N ILE A 77 -12.32 -32.20 -2.14
CA ILE A 77 -12.42 -31.62 -0.80
C ILE A 77 -12.87 -30.16 -0.94
N ASP A 78 -14.06 -29.87 -0.41
CA ASP A 78 -14.56 -28.51 -0.19
C ASP A 78 -14.12 -28.04 1.19
N THR A 79 -13.29 -27.00 1.24
CA THR A 79 -12.74 -26.47 2.49
C THR A 79 -13.48 -25.28 3.05
N ARG A 80 -14.60 -24.89 2.43
CA ARG A 80 -15.47 -23.82 2.91
C ARG A 80 -16.25 -24.26 4.13
N SER A 81 -16.91 -23.30 4.77
CA SER A 81 -17.79 -23.60 5.91
C SER A 81 -18.86 -24.64 5.58
N ALA A 82 -19.25 -25.45 6.57
CA ALA A 82 -20.35 -26.40 6.42
C ALA A 82 -21.66 -25.74 5.92
N ALA A 83 -21.87 -24.45 6.27
CA ALA A 83 -23.00 -23.67 5.79
C ALA A 83 -22.92 -23.38 4.29
N ALA A 84 -21.76 -22.93 3.78
CA ALA A 84 -21.54 -22.69 2.37
C ALA A 84 -21.66 -23.99 1.55
N TYR A 85 -21.05 -25.09 2.02
CA TYR A 85 -21.17 -26.41 1.40
C TYR A 85 -22.63 -26.87 1.27
N ALA A 86 -23.46 -26.64 2.29
CA ALA A 86 -24.87 -27.04 2.29
C ALA A 86 -25.73 -26.23 1.30
N LEU A 87 -25.35 -24.98 0.99
CA LEU A 87 -26.02 -24.15 -0.01
C LEU A 87 -25.75 -24.66 -1.44
N GLY A 88 -24.55 -25.19 -1.67
CA GLY A 88 -24.17 -25.82 -2.93
C GLY A 88 -22.68 -26.14 -2.95
N HIS A 89 -22.32 -27.28 -3.55
CA HIS A 89 -20.93 -27.73 -3.69
C HIS A 89 -20.72 -28.52 -4.98
N ILE A 90 -19.45 -28.73 -5.35
CA ILE A 90 -19.06 -29.53 -6.52
C ILE A 90 -19.52 -30.99 -6.32
N PRO A 91 -20.21 -31.61 -7.29
CA PRO A 91 -20.73 -32.98 -7.14
C PRO A 91 -19.66 -34.00 -6.74
N GLY A 92 -19.97 -34.78 -5.71
CA GLY A 92 -19.04 -35.75 -5.11
C GLY A 92 -18.05 -35.19 -4.08
N ALA A 93 -17.99 -33.87 -3.88
CA ALA A 93 -17.11 -33.27 -2.86
C ALA A 93 -17.55 -33.63 -1.44
N ILE A 94 -16.58 -33.98 -0.59
CA ILE A 94 -16.73 -34.01 0.86
C ILE A 94 -16.36 -32.65 1.45
N ASN A 95 -16.84 -32.35 2.66
CA ASN A 95 -16.53 -31.09 3.34
C ASN A 95 -15.63 -31.33 4.57
N THR A 96 -14.58 -30.52 4.70
CA THR A 96 -13.79 -30.40 5.92
C THR A 96 -13.06 -29.06 5.94
N GLU A 97 -13.04 -28.40 7.09
CA GLU A 97 -12.40 -27.10 7.26
C GLU A 97 -10.97 -27.29 7.80
N TRP A 98 -10.08 -26.35 7.50
CA TRP A 98 -8.69 -26.37 7.97
C TRP A 98 -8.61 -26.45 9.51
N GLY A 99 -9.59 -25.84 10.20
CA GLY A 99 -9.70 -25.84 11.66
C GLY A 99 -9.85 -27.24 12.28
N ASN A 100 -10.26 -28.24 11.50
CA ASN A 100 -10.36 -29.63 11.96
C ASN A 100 -9.00 -30.31 12.13
N PHE A 101 -7.92 -29.73 11.58
CA PHE A 101 -6.58 -30.31 11.57
C PHE A 101 -5.58 -29.62 12.50
N VAL A 102 -6.03 -28.65 13.28
CA VAL A 102 -5.17 -27.87 14.18
C VAL A 102 -5.52 -28.11 15.64
N VAL A 103 -4.54 -27.86 16.51
CA VAL A 103 -4.75 -27.71 17.95
C VAL A 103 -4.69 -26.23 18.26
N TRP A 104 -5.71 -25.76 18.98
CA TRP A 104 -5.77 -24.42 19.54
C TRP A 104 -5.13 -24.43 20.93
N ASN A 105 -3.94 -23.84 21.05
CA ASN A 105 -3.27 -23.70 22.34
C ASN A 105 -3.74 -22.42 23.05
N GLU A 106 -4.01 -22.49 24.35
CA GLU A 106 -4.34 -21.34 25.21
C GLU A 106 -3.05 -20.70 25.78
N PRO A 107 -3.03 -19.41 26.14
CA PRO A 107 -2.17 -18.40 25.54
C PRO A 107 -0.64 -18.65 25.55
N PRO A 108 0.08 -18.23 24.48
CA PRO A 108 -0.43 -17.54 23.30
C PRO A 108 -1.21 -18.48 22.37
N GLU A 109 -2.29 -17.96 21.78
CA GLU A 109 -3.08 -18.67 20.77
C GLU A 109 -2.14 -19.14 19.66
N LYS A 110 -2.07 -20.44 19.42
CA LYS A 110 -1.37 -21.01 18.25
C LYS A 110 -2.30 -22.03 17.63
N ALA A 111 -2.62 -21.87 16.35
CA ALA A 111 -3.22 -22.91 15.54
C ALA A 111 -2.11 -23.62 14.76
N VAL A 112 -1.53 -24.64 15.37
CA VAL A 112 -0.54 -25.52 14.72
C VAL A 112 -1.17 -26.86 14.41
N LEU A 113 -0.58 -27.59 13.47
CA LEU A 113 -1.02 -28.94 13.14
C LEU A 113 -1.20 -29.83 14.38
N GLN A 114 -2.26 -30.64 14.35
CA GLN A 114 -2.47 -31.72 15.31
C GLN A 114 -1.30 -32.72 15.32
N PRO A 115 -1.11 -33.45 16.43
CA PRO A 115 -0.21 -34.60 16.43
C PRO A 115 -0.51 -35.53 15.26
N VAL A 116 0.53 -36.09 14.65
CA VAL A 116 0.41 -36.90 13.42
C VAL A 116 -0.60 -38.04 13.57
N ALA A 117 -0.66 -38.70 14.73
CA ALA A 117 -1.62 -39.78 14.99
C ALA A 117 -3.09 -39.31 14.94
N ASP A 118 -3.36 -38.06 15.35
CA ASP A 118 -4.69 -37.46 15.29
C ASP A 118 -5.02 -37.07 13.85
N LEU A 119 -4.05 -36.51 13.10
CA LEU A 119 -4.20 -36.25 11.66
C LEU A 119 -4.49 -37.52 10.86
N GLU A 120 -3.74 -38.60 11.11
CA GLU A 120 -3.97 -39.92 10.50
C GLU A 120 -5.39 -40.43 10.78
N THR A 121 -5.86 -40.26 12.02
CA THR A 121 -7.21 -40.65 12.44
C THR A 121 -8.28 -39.80 11.73
N THR A 122 -8.13 -38.48 11.74
CA THR A 122 -9.08 -37.53 11.14
C THR A 122 -9.16 -37.75 9.63
N LEU A 123 -8.04 -37.77 8.91
CA LEU A 123 -7.98 -37.99 7.45
C LEU A 123 -8.51 -39.38 7.08
N GLY A 124 -8.15 -40.43 7.83
CA GLY A 124 -8.67 -41.78 7.63
C GLY A 124 -10.19 -41.84 7.80
N SER A 125 -10.75 -41.13 8.78
CA SER A 125 -12.22 -41.06 8.99
C SER A 125 -12.97 -40.39 7.83
N LEU A 126 -12.31 -39.48 7.12
CA LEU A 126 -12.80 -38.83 5.91
C LEU A 126 -12.63 -39.70 4.65
N GLY A 127 -12.06 -40.90 4.77
CA GLY A 127 -11.83 -41.83 3.66
C GLY A 127 -10.60 -41.51 2.80
N LEU A 128 -9.71 -40.63 3.26
CA LEU A 128 -8.47 -40.30 2.56
C LEU A 128 -7.41 -41.38 2.76
N THR A 129 -6.57 -41.55 1.74
CA THR A 129 -5.32 -42.33 1.80
C THR A 129 -4.21 -41.49 1.19
N ARG A 130 -2.95 -41.77 1.56
CA ARG A 130 -1.80 -41.02 1.08
C ARG A 130 -1.58 -41.14 -0.43
N GLU A 131 -2.02 -42.25 -1.02
CA GLU A 131 -1.91 -42.56 -2.44
C GLU A 131 -3.08 -42.01 -3.28
N ALA A 132 -4.13 -41.48 -2.65
CA ALA A 132 -5.27 -40.94 -3.37
C ALA A 132 -4.89 -39.70 -4.20
N THR A 133 -5.55 -39.53 -5.35
CA THR A 133 -5.56 -38.24 -6.05
C THR A 133 -6.59 -37.34 -5.38
N ILE A 134 -6.16 -36.17 -4.91
CA ILE A 134 -6.97 -35.25 -4.12
C ILE A 134 -7.06 -33.92 -4.89
N VAL A 135 -8.27 -33.36 -5.00
CA VAL A 135 -8.50 -32.01 -5.52
C VAL A 135 -9.18 -31.19 -4.44
N ILE A 136 -8.57 -30.07 -4.06
CA ILE A 136 -9.03 -29.19 -2.99
C ILE A 136 -9.56 -27.90 -3.61
N TYR A 137 -10.63 -27.35 -3.05
CA TYR A 137 -11.10 -26.02 -3.42
C TYR A 137 -11.72 -25.30 -2.23
N ASP A 138 -11.73 -23.97 -2.33
CA ASP A 138 -12.34 -23.04 -1.40
C ASP A 138 -13.12 -21.96 -2.17
N ASP A 139 -13.54 -20.89 -1.48
CA ASP A 139 -14.10 -19.64 -2.03
C ASP A 139 -13.05 -18.52 -2.14
N THR A 140 -11.84 -18.89 -2.60
CA THR A 140 -10.74 -17.98 -2.97
C THR A 140 -10.49 -16.87 -1.94
N LEU A 141 -10.87 -15.63 -2.25
CA LEU A 141 -10.68 -14.44 -1.42
C LEU A 141 -11.39 -14.52 -0.06
N ALA A 142 -12.56 -15.19 0.01
CA ALA A 142 -13.31 -15.32 1.26
C ALA A 142 -12.75 -16.39 2.22
N SER A 143 -11.88 -17.28 1.73
CA SER A 143 -11.40 -18.46 2.47
C SER A 143 -10.10 -18.25 3.26
N TRP A 144 -9.39 -17.15 3.01
CA TRP A 144 -8.01 -16.90 3.45
C TRP A 144 -6.98 -17.95 3.00
N GLY A 145 -7.24 -18.71 1.92
CA GLY A 145 -6.30 -19.71 1.39
C GLY A 145 -6.39 -21.07 2.08
N SER A 146 -7.56 -21.43 2.59
CA SER A 146 -7.81 -22.72 3.27
C SER A 146 -7.39 -23.92 2.42
N SER A 147 -7.61 -23.87 1.11
CA SER A 147 -7.15 -24.90 0.17
C SER A 147 -5.63 -25.09 0.17
N GLY A 148 -4.89 -24.00 0.23
CA GLY A 148 -3.43 -23.98 0.32
C GLY A 148 -2.89 -24.57 1.62
N ARG A 149 -3.53 -24.24 2.76
CA ARG A 149 -3.16 -24.85 4.04
C ARG A 149 -3.31 -26.38 4.04
N ILE A 150 -4.44 -26.88 3.53
CA ILE A 150 -4.68 -28.32 3.44
C ILE A 150 -3.75 -28.96 2.41
N PHE A 151 -3.46 -28.29 1.29
CA PHE A 151 -2.47 -28.75 0.31
C PHE A 151 -1.10 -28.97 0.97
N TRP A 152 -0.58 -27.94 1.65
CA TRP A 152 0.70 -28.02 2.36
C TRP A 152 0.72 -29.14 3.41
N MET A 153 -0.34 -29.25 4.22
CA MET A 153 -0.45 -30.31 5.22
C MET A 153 -0.42 -31.71 4.59
N LEU A 154 -1.10 -31.92 3.47
CA LEU A 154 -1.10 -33.21 2.79
C LEU A 154 0.27 -33.56 2.23
N GLU A 155 1.01 -32.60 1.66
CA GLU A 155 2.41 -32.81 1.26
C GLU A 155 3.32 -33.07 2.47
N TYR A 156 3.11 -32.38 3.60
CA TYR A 156 3.82 -32.62 4.86
C TYR A 156 3.62 -34.05 5.35
N LEU A 157 2.43 -34.62 5.14
CA LEU A 157 2.09 -36.01 5.47
C LEU A 157 2.48 -37.03 4.38
N GLY A 158 3.10 -36.58 3.29
CA GLY A 158 3.67 -37.43 2.24
C GLY A 158 2.71 -37.82 1.11
N CYS A 159 1.60 -37.09 0.94
CA CYS A 159 0.75 -37.19 -0.24
C CYS A 159 1.46 -36.57 -1.46
N THR A 160 1.40 -37.24 -2.62
CA THR A 160 2.12 -36.79 -3.84
C THR A 160 1.20 -36.46 -5.01
N HIS A 161 -0.12 -36.59 -4.84
CA HIS A 161 -1.11 -36.37 -5.91
C HIS A 161 -2.20 -35.40 -5.44
N VAL A 162 -1.78 -34.23 -4.98
CA VAL A 162 -2.67 -33.19 -4.46
C VAL A 162 -2.76 -32.06 -5.49
N LYS A 163 -3.97 -31.54 -5.71
CA LYS A 163 -4.22 -30.44 -6.63
C LYS A 163 -5.12 -29.39 -6.00
N ILE A 164 -5.01 -28.14 -6.42
CA ILE A 164 -6.00 -27.09 -6.11
C ILE A 164 -6.81 -26.77 -7.37
N LEU A 165 -8.13 -26.60 -7.24
CA LEU A 165 -9.01 -26.17 -8.32
C LEU A 165 -8.78 -24.70 -8.66
N ASN A 166 -8.40 -24.41 -9.90
CA ASN A 166 -8.23 -23.05 -10.38
C ASN A 166 -9.58 -22.30 -10.39
N GLY A 167 -9.69 -21.23 -9.60
CA GLY A 167 -10.91 -20.43 -9.47
C GLY A 167 -11.85 -20.86 -8.35
N GLY A 168 -11.56 -21.96 -7.64
CA GLY A 168 -12.36 -22.41 -6.51
C GLY A 168 -13.85 -22.60 -6.81
N TRP A 169 -14.68 -22.40 -5.79
CA TRP A 169 -16.14 -22.40 -5.90
C TRP A 169 -16.65 -21.17 -6.66
N ASP A 170 -16.05 -20.00 -6.45
CA ASP A 170 -16.54 -18.73 -7.00
C ASP A 170 -16.60 -18.79 -8.52
N LYS A 171 -15.52 -19.26 -9.14
CA LYS A 171 -15.49 -19.47 -10.60
C LYS A 171 -16.42 -20.60 -11.04
N TRP A 172 -16.48 -21.70 -10.29
CA TRP A 172 -17.36 -22.84 -10.62
C TRP A 172 -18.84 -22.41 -10.68
N GLU A 173 -19.26 -21.60 -9.72
CA GLU A 173 -20.61 -21.02 -9.64
C GLU A 173 -20.84 -19.99 -10.74
N ALA A 174 -19.89 -19.07 -10.97
CA ALA A 174 -19.96 -18.07 -12.03
C ALA A 174 -20.07 -18.71 -13.43
N ASP A 175 -19.34 -19.80 -13.68
CA ASP A 175 -19.38 -20.59 -14.91
C ASP A 175 -20.65 -21.46 -15.03
N LYS A 176 -21.54 -21.46 -14.01
CA LYS A 176 -22.81 -22.19 -13.96
C LYS A 176 -22.64 -23.70 -14.14
N LEU A 177 -21.59 -24.24 -13.56
CA LEU A 177 -21.29 -25.67 -13.61
C LEU A 177 -22.19 -26.48 -12.65
N PRO A 178 -22.30 -27.81 -12.84
CA PRO A 178 -23.18 -28.63 -12.01
C PRO A 178 -22.86 -28.49 -10.51
N ALA A 179 -23.90 -28.34 -9.69
CA ALA A 179 -23.80 -28.26 -8.23
C ALA A 179 -24.64 -29.35 -7.57
N GLN A 180 -24.24 -29.75 -6.36
CA GLN A 180 -24.90 -30.71 -5.50
C GLN A 180 -25.19 -30.07 -4.13
N THR A 181 -26.25 -30.53 -3.46
CA THR A 181 -26.59 -30.12 -2.08
C THR A 181 -26.70 -31.29 -1.10
N SER A 182 -26.76 -32.53 -1.60
CA SER A 182 -26.71 -33.73 -0.75
C SER A 182 -25.31 -33.93 -0.19
N VAL A 183 -25.19 -34.21 1.10
CA VAL A 183 -23.90 -34.48 1.75
C VAL A 183 -23.27 -35.75 1.19
N ASN A 184 -21.98 -35.69 0.85
CA ASN A 184 -21.18 -36.85 0.49
C ASN A 184 -20.36 -37.33 1.69
N VAL A 185 -20.27 -38.65 1.87
CA VAL A 185 -19.45 -39.30 2.89
C VAL A 185 -18.72 -40.48 2.24
N LEU A 186 -17.41 -40.54 2.42
CA LEU A 186 -16.61 -41.68 1.96
C LEU A 186 -16.54 -42.77 3.05
N ALA A 187 -16.29 -44.00 2.63
CA ALA A 187 -16.00 -45.07 3.58
C ALA A 187 -14.66 -44.77 4.28
N PRO A 188 -14.55 -44.91 5.61
CA PRO A 188 -13.30 -44.72 6.32
C PRO A 188 -12.17 -45.59 5.75
N ALA A 189 -10.97 -45.02 5.70
CA ALA A 189 -9.76 -45.66 5.22
C ALA A 189 -8.64 -45.56 6.26
N VAL A 190 -7.55 -46.29 6.03
CA VAL A 190 -6.32 -46.14 6.82
C VAL A 190 -5.44 -45.11 6.14
N PHE A 191 -5.17 -44.01 6.84
CA PHE A 191 -4.18 -43.03 6.44
C PHE A 191 -2.88 -43.32 7.21
N THR A 192 -1.75 -43.42 6.50
CA THR A 192 -0.43 -43.64 7.11
C THR A 192 0.53 -42.61 6.56
N ALA A 193 0.96 -41.70 7.41
CA ALA A 193 1.79 -40.56 7.04
C ALA A 193 3.25 -40.95 6.80
N VAL A 194 3.90 -40.26 5.86
CA VAL A 194 5.35 -40.25 5.69
C VAL A 194 5.77 -38.80 5.71
N LEU A 195 6.35 -38.37 6.83
CA LEU A 195 6.58 -36.94 7.06
C LEU A 195 7.65 -36.35 6.16
N ASN A 196 7.36 -35.18 5.59
CA ASN A 196 8.33 -34.27 5.01
C ASN A 196 8.50 -33.07 5.94
N THR A 197 9.42 -33.17 6.90
CA THR A 197 9.63 -32.12 7.90
C THR A 197 10.32 -30.87 7.35
N ASP A 198 10.95 -30.96 6.18
CA ASP A 198 11.72 -29.87 5.57
C ASP A 198 10.83 -28.70 5.12
N ILE A 199 9.52 -28.94 4.99
CA ILE A 199 8.54 -27.92 4.58
C ILE A 199 7.77 -27.28 5.76
N ASN A 200 8.18 -27.53 7.00
CA ASN A 200 7.56 -26.95 8.22
C ASN A 200 8.62 -26.36 9.16
N PRO A 201 9.26 -25.23 8.80
CA PRO A 201 10.27 -24.58 9.63
C PRO A 201 9.63 -24.02 10.91
N ASP A 202 10.46 -23.87 11.95
CA ASP A 202 10.12 -23.08 13.13
C ASP A 202 10.74 -21.68 13.06
N LYS A 203 10.42 -20.84 14.06
CA LYS A 203 10.99 -19.49 14.16
C LYS A 203 12.49 -19.45 14.37
N ASP A 204 13.10 -20.49 14.93
CA ASP A 204 14.54 -20.51 15.18
C ASP A 204 15.27 -20.67 13.85
N HIS A 205 14.75 -21.51 12.96
CA HIS A 205 15.25 -21.62 11.58
C HIS A 205 15.18 -20.29 10.83
N ILE A 206 14.04 -19.56 10.91
CA ILE A 206 13.89 -18.25 10.27
C ILE A 206 14.88 -17.23 10.86
N LEU A 207 15.02 -17.21 12.19
CA LEU A 207 15.96 -16.31 12.87
C LEU A 207 17.41 -16.59 12.46
N ASP A 208 17.81 -17.86 12.36
CA ASP A 208 19.16 -18.27 11.99
C ASP A 208 19.53 -17.91 10.54
N ARG A 209 18.54 -17.81 9.64
CA ARG A 209 18.71 -17.48 8.23
C ARG A 209 18.47 -16.00 7.89
N MET A 210 17.95 -15.23 8.85
CA MET A 210 17.61 -13.83 8.65
C MET A 210 18.84 -13.02 8.20
N GLY A 211 18.71 -12.34 7.06
CA GLY A 211 19.79 -11.54 6.46
C GLY A 211 20.70 -12.30 5.48
N ASP A 212 20.54 -13.61 5.32
CA ASP A 212 21.23 -14.36 4.27
C ASP A 212 20.72 -13.94 2.88
N SER A 213 21.62 -13.79 1.92
CA SER A 213 21.26 -13.36 0.55
C SER A 213 20.42 -14.39 -0.22
N ASP A 214 20.45 -15.65 0.21
CA ASP A 214 19.71 -16.77 -0.39
C ASP A 214 18.46 -17.15 0.41
N PHE A 215 17.98 -16.27 1.29
CA PHE A 215 16.80 -16.50 2.13
C PHE A 215 15.84 -15.32 2.01
N VAL A 216 14.54 -15.61 1.99
CA VAL A 216 13.48 -14.60 2.04
C VAL A 216 12.31 -15.11 2.88
N THR A 217 11.83 -14.24 3.75
CA THR A 217 10.58 -14.45 4.49
C THR A 217 9.49 -13.62 3.84
N VAL A 218 8.29 -14.19 3.65
CA VAL A 218 7.19 -13.52 2.92
C VAL A 218 5.98 -13.37 3.84
N ASP A 219 5.55 -12.13 4.09
CA ASP A 219 4.32 -11.83 4.81
C ASP A 219 3.15 -11.84 3.83
N THR A 220 2.23 -12.79 3.97
CA THR A 220 1.08 -12.92 3.07
C THR A 220 -0.19 -12.27 3.62
N ARG A 221 -0.07 -11.41 4.63
CA ARG A 221 -1.20 -10.75 5.29
C ARG A 221 -1.57 -9.43 4.60
N THR A 222 -2.66 -8.82 5.05
CA THR A 222 -3.12 -7.52 4.51
C THR A 222 -2.15 -6.37 4.84
N ASP A 223 -2.25 -5.27 4.10
CA ASP A 223 -1.50 -4.03 4.37
C ASP A 223 -1.65 -3.57 5.83
N ALA A 224 -2.86 -3.68 6.42
CA ALA A 224 -3.12 -3.29 7.80
C ALA A 224 -2.30 -4.13 8.79
N GLU A 225 -2.30 -5.45 8.62
CA GLU A 225 -1.55 -6.38 9.47
C GLU A 225 -0.03 -6.19 9.34
N PHE A 226 0.46 -5.97 8.12
CA PHE A 226 1.88 -5.69 7.85
C PHE A 226 2.33 -4.37 8.47
N ASN A 227 1.52 -3.32 8.34
CA ASN A 227 1.85 -1.99 8.84
C ASN A 227 1.88 -1.90 10.38
N GLY A 228 1.10 -2.72 11.09
CA GLY A 228 1.12 -2.69 12.56
C GLY A 228 -0.15 -3.15 13.26
N TRP A 229 -1.28 -3.29 12.56
CA TRP A 229 -2.55 -3.62 13.20
C TRP A 229 -2.60 -5.09 13.65
N THR A 230 -3.06 -5.32 14.88
CA THR A 230 -3.29 -6.67 15.44
C THR A 230 -4.76 -7.05 15.27
N LEU A 231 -5.12 -7.64 14.13
CA LEU A 231 -6.51 -7.92 13.77
C LEU A 231 -7.06 -9.21 14.40
N TYR A 232 -6.18 -10.10 14.85
CA TYR A 232 -6.52 -11.46 15.27
C TYR A 232 -5.89 -11.82 16.62
N GLY A 233 -5.69 -10.82 17.49
CA GLY A 233 -5.21 -11.02 18.86
C GLY A 233 -3.71 -11.30 18.99
N GLU A 234 -2.92 -10.98 17.96
CA GLU A 234 -1.46 -11.10 18.00
C GLU A 234 -0.87 -10.27 19.16
N ALA A 235 0.13 -10.82 19.85
CA ALA A 235 0.73 -10.17 21.03
C ALA A 235 1.52 -8.88 20.70
N ARG A 236 1.96 -8.74 19.45
CA ARG A 236 2.69 -7.61 18.89
C ARG A 236 2.23 -7.42 17.44
N GLY A 237 2.01 -6.18 17.04
CA GLY A 237 1.67 -5.80 15.67
C GLY A 237 2.90 -5.59 14.80
N GLY A 238 2.70 -5.59 13.48
CA GLY A 238 3.77 -5.47 12.49
C GLY A 238 4.15 -6.81 11.88
N HIS A 239 5.33 -6.89 11.28
CA HIS A 239 5.82 -8.02 10.50
C HIS A 239 7.22 -8.47 10.99
N ILE A 240 7.66 -9.65 10.54
CA ILE A 240 9.01 -10.15 10.81
C ILE A 240 10.02 -9.23 10.10
N SER A 241 11.08 -8.81 10.82
CA SER A 241 12.04 -7.86 10.23
C SER A 241 12.67 -8.36 8.94
N GLY A 242 12.71 -7.50 7.92
CA GLY A 242 13.20 -7.84 6.58
C GLY A 242 12.27 -8.74 5.74
N ALA A 243 11.03 -8.97 6.19
CA ALA A 243 10.05 -9.70 5.39
C ALA A 243 9.60 -8.90 4.15
N VAL A 244 9.38 -9.62 3.05
CA VAL A 244 8.74 -9.10 1.85
C VAL A 244 7.23 -9.19 2.02
N HIS A 245 6.51 -8.14 1.67
CA HIS A 245 5.04 -8.11 1.76
C HIS A 245 4.41 -8.53 0.43
N LEU A 246 3.60 -9.59 0.44
CA LEU A 246 2.82 -10.03 -0.71
C LEU A 246 1.45 -10.55 -0.23
N PRO A 247 0.44 -9.70 -0.05
CA PRO A 247 -0.90 -10.10 0.35
C PRO A 247 -1.50 -11.23 -0.49
N TYR A 248 -2.26 -12.10 0.17
CA TYR A 248 -2.95 -13.23 -0.45
C TYR A 248 -3.88 -12.82 -1.60
N GLU A 249 -4.50 -11.66 -1.47
CA GLU A 249 -5.47 -11.13 -2.42
C GLU A 249 -4.85 -10.82 -3.79
N TRP A 250 -3.53 -10.67 -3.88
CA TRP A 250 -2.83 -10.26 -5.11
C TRP A 250 -2.56 -11.42 -6.07
N TYR A 251 -2.89 -12.65 -5.70
CA TYR A 251 -2.56 -13.83 -6.51
C TYR A 251 -3.65 -14.24 -7.51
N PHE A 252 -4.73 -13.46 -7.60
CA PHE A 252 -5.93 -13.82 -8.35
C PHE A 252 -6.24 -12.84 -9.48
N ASN A 253 -6.76 -13.38 -10.57
CA ASN A 253 -7.43 -12.61 -11.60
C ASN A 253 -8.84 -12.18 -11.14
N SER A 254 -9.45 -11.28 -11.90
CA SER A 254 -10.82 -10.79 -11.66
C SER A 254 -11.90 -11.88 -11.73
N ASP A 255 -11.63 -13.02 -12.37
CA ASP A 255 -12.52 -14.18 -12.42
C ASP A 255 -12.24 -15.24 -11.33
N HIS A 256 -11.47 -14.87 -10.31
CA HIS A 256 -11.00 -15.71 -9.20
C HIS A 256 -10.00 -16.81 -9.56
N SER A 257 -9.66 -16.98 -10.85
CA SER A 257 -8.55 -17.86 -11.22
C SER A 257 -7.23 -17.31 -10.68
N ILE A 258 -6.25 -18.18 -10.47
CA ILE A 258 -4.90 -17.76 -10.09
C ILE A 258 -4.28 -17.01 -11.28
N LEU A 259 -3.49 -15.97 -11.00
CA LEU A 259 -2.67 -15.27 -12.00
C LEU A 259 -1.88 -16.25 -12.89
N GLY A 260 -1.65 -15.85 -14.15
CA GLY A 260 -0.87 -16.66 -15.09
C GLY A 260 0.60 -16.75 -14.70
N TYR A 261 1.33 -17.73 -15.26
CA TYR A 261 2.75 -17.94 -14.94
C TYR A 261 3.61 -16.68 -15.15
N ALA A 262 3.40 -15.93 -16.23
CA ALA A 262 4.17 -14.70 -16.49
C ALA A 262 3.89 -13.62 -15.44
N ASP A 263 2.61 -13.38 -15.12
CA ASP A 263 2.22 -12.36 -14.14
C ASP A 263 2.68 -12.72 -12.72
N LEU A 264 2.61 -14.02 -12.35
CA LEU A 264 3.18 -14.49 -11.07
C LEU A 264 4.70 -14.40 -11.02
N GLN A 265 5.38 -14.70 -12.13
CA GLN A 265 6.84 -14.57 -12.22
C GLN A 265 7.25 -13.10 -12.05
N ASP A 266 6.58 -12.18 -12.75
CA ASP A 266 6.84 -10.74 -12.63
C ASP A 266 6.53 -10.22 -11.22
N LEU A 267 5.45 -10.71 -10.58
CA LEU A 267 5.12 -10.39 -9.20
C LEU A 267 6.22 -10.85 -8.22
N PHE A 268 6.70 -12.09 -8.36
CA PHE A 268 7.74 -12.63 -7.50
C PHE A 268 9.09 -11.94 -7.73
N ASP A 269 9.51 -11.79 -9.00
CA ASP A 269 10.79 -11.19 -9.36
C ASP A 269 10.88 -9.72 -8.92
N SER A 270 9.81 -8.95 -9.10
CA SER A 270 9.78 -7.55 -8.66
C SER A 270 10.00 -7.43 -7.14
N HIS A 271 9.49 -8.39 -6.37
CA HIS A 271 9.63 -8.44 -4.90
C HIS A 271 10.88 -9.22 -4.44
N GLY A 272 11.78 -9.56 -5.36
CA GLY A 272 13.04 -10.24 -5.05
C GLY A 272 12.87 -11.68 -4.57
N ILE A 273 11.79 -12.35 -4.97
CA ILE A 273 11.51 -13.76 -4.71
C ILE A 273 11.85 -14.55 -5.98
N SER A 274 12.76 -15.52 -5.85
CA SER A 274 13.29 -16.28 -6.97
C SER A 274 13.65 -17.71 -6.55
N ASP A 275 13.79 -18.62 -7.52
CA ASP A 275 13.98 -20.05 -7.30
C ASP A 275 15.36 -20.43 -6.70
N ASP A 276 16.33 -19.52 -6.73
CA ASP A 276 17.64 -19.69 -6.09
C ASP A 276 17.59 -19.46 -4.56
N LYS A 277 16.52 -18.84 -4.06
CA LYS A 277 16.32 -18.55 -2.64
C LYS A 277 15.53 -19.64 -1.93
N GLU A 278 15.77 -19.72 -0.64
CA GLU A 278 14.86 -20.38 0.29
C GLU A 278 13.77 -19.43 0.73
N ILE A 279 12.53 -19.88 0.61
CA ILE A 279 11.35 -19.04 0.78
C ILE A 279 10.51 -19.58 1.92
N VAL A 280 10.28 -18.73 2.93
CA VAL A 280 9.46 -19.05 4.10
C VAL A 280 8.32 -18.04 4.22
N PRO A 281 7.15 -18.31 3.61
CA PRO A 281 5.96 -17.51 3.81
C PRO A 281 5.36 -17.74 5.20
N TYR A 282 4.71 -16.72 5.72
CA TYR A 282 3.91 -16.77 6.94
C TYR A 282 2.68 -15.87 6.83
N CYS A 283 1.69 -16.12 7.69
CA CYS A 283 0.57 -15.20 7.87
C CYS A 283 0.25 -15.05 9.37
N THR A 284 -1.02 -14.85 9.75
CA THR A 284 -1.43 -14.91 11.17
C THR A 284 -1.21 -16.29 11.78
N ALA A 285 -1.61 -17.35 11.05
CA ALA A 285 -1.74 -18.71 11.54
C ALA A 285 -1.43 -19.79 10.50
N GLY A 286 -0.58 -19.53 9.49
CA GLY A 286 -0.16 -20.54 8.52
C GLY A 286 -1.16 -20.89 7.41
N ILE A 287 -2.23 -20.09 7.23
CA ILE A 287 -3.31 -20.36 6.26
C ILE A 287 -2.98 -19.76 4.89
N ARG A 288 -2.96 -18.42 4.78
CA ARG A 288 -2.64 -17.67 3.56
C ARG A 288 -1.25 -18.05 3.02
N SER A 289 -0.29 -18.25 3.91
CA SER A 289 1.06 -18.69 3.57
C SER A 289 1.13 -20.13 3.06
N GLY A 290 0.19 -21.00 3.46
CA GLY A 290 0.04 -22.33 2.86
C GLY A 290 -0.37 -22.25 1.39
N PHE A 291 -1.16 -21.24 1.01
CA PHE A 291 -1.48 -20.98 -0.39
C PHE A 291 -0.28 -20.41 -1.16
N PHE A 292 0.50 -19.51 -0.56
CA PHE A 292 1.76 -19.07 -1.16
C PHE A 292 2.72 -20.25 -1.38
N TYR A 293 2.86 -21.15 -0.40
CA TYR A 293 3.64 -22.39 -0.55
C TYR A 293 3.19 -23.17 -1.80
N TYR A 294 1.88 -23.36 -1.98
CA TYR A 294 1.33 -23.99 -3.17
C TYR A 294 1.70 -23.24 -4.46
N LEU A 295 1.61 -21.91 -4.49
CA LEU A 295 1.98 -21.11 -5.66
C LEU A 295 3.46 -21.25 -6.01
N ALA A 296 4.35 -21.15 -5.02
CA ALA A 296 5.78 -21.34 -5.22
C ALA A 296 6.08 -22.76 -5.76
N ARG A 297 5.42 -23.79 -5.22
CA ARG A 297 5.51 -25.16 -5.76
C ARG A 297 5.00 -25.24 -7.20
N LEU A 298 3.87 -24.62 -7.52
CA LEU A 298 3.31 -24.56 -8.88
C LEU A 298 4.28 -23.89 -9.87
N MET A 299 4.96 -22.82 -9.43
CA MET A 299 6.00 -22.08 -10.15
C MET A 299 7.32 -22.86 -10.30
N GLY A 300 7.46 -24.02 -9.66
CA GLY A 300 8.66 -24.86 -9.75
C GLY A 300 9.72 -24.57 -8.70
N TYR A 301 9.41 -23.83 -7.64
CA TYR A 301 10.38 -23.48 -6.60
C TYR A 301 10.51 -24.63 -5.61
N ASP A 302 11.73 -25.17 -5.49
CA ASP A 302 11.99 -26.38 -4.71
C ASP A 302 12.36 -26.10 -3.24
N ARG A 303 12.85 -24.89 -2.93
CA ARG A 303 13.27 -24.48 -1.57
C ARG A 303 12.19 -23.64 -0.89
N VAL A 304 10.94 -24.11 -0.90
CA VAL A 304 9.82 -23.42 -0.24
C VAL A 304 9.25 -24.27 0.89
N SER A 305 8.81 -23.61 1.96
CA SER A 305 8.17 -24.23 3.11
C SER A 305 6.98 -23.39 3.59
N ASN A 306 6.32 -23.73 4.69
CA ASN A 306 5.28 -22.88 5.29
C ASN A 306 5.52 -22.77 6.79
N TYR A 307 5.68 -21.56 7.31
CA TYR A 307 5.81 -21.34 8.74
C TYR A 307 4.42 -21.39 9.40
N ASP A 308 3.98 -22.61 9.77
CA ASP A 308 2.63 -22.93 10.26
C ASP A 308 2.24 -22.09 11.49
N ALA A 309 3.15 -21.98 12.46
CA ALA A 309 2.90 -21.26 13.71
C ALA A 309 2.83 -19.74 13.53
N SER A 310 3.49 -19.22 12.48
CA SER A 310 3.22 -17.89 11.91
C SER A 310 3.33 -16.73 12.95
N MET A 311 2.65 -15.61 12.72
CA MET A 311 2.73 -14.43 13.58
C MET A 311 2.27 -14.67 15.01
N TRP A 312 1.30 -15.57 15.23
CA TRP A 312 0.91 -15.95 16.59
C TRP A 312 2.07 -16.52 17.43
N ASP A 313 3.00 -17.25 16.82
CA ASP A 313 4.21 -17.70 17.52
C ASP A 313 5.33 -16.66 17.53
N TRP A 314 5.58 -15.95 16.42
CA TRP A 314 6.64 -14.95 16.34
C TRP A 314 6.36 -13.74 17.26
N ALA A 315 5.16 -13.19 17.18
CA ALA A 315 4.74 -12.02 17.95
C ALA A 315 4.71 -12.31 19.47
N ALA A 316 4.39 -13.54 19.87
CA ALA A 316 4.40 -13.93 21.28
C ALA A 316 5.80 -14.24 21.84
N ALA A 317 6.82 -14.37 20.98
CA ALA A 317 8.18 -14.66 21.39
C ALA A 317 8.89 -13.45 22.02
N ASN A 318 10.05 -13.68 22.65
CA ASN A 318 10.82 -12.62 23.30
C ASN A 318 11.26 -11.56 22.28
N SER A 319 10.77 -10.33 22.43
CA SER A 319 11.05 -9.23 21.49
C SER A 319 12.51 -8.82 21.40
N ALA A 320 13.34 -9.15 22.40
CA ALA A 320 14.78 -8.91 22.35
C ALA A 320 15.54 -9.91 21.46
N VAL A 321 14.87 -11.00 21.03
CA VAL A 321 15.47 -12.08 20.22
C VAL A 321 14.80 -12.20 18.86
N TYR A 322 13.46 -12.06 18.81
CA TYR A 322 12.69 -12.17 17.57
C TYR A 322 12.21 -10.78 17.14
N PRO A 323 12.97 -10.11 16.24
CA PRO A 323 12.72 -8.74 15.84
C PRO A 323 11.46 -8.65 14.96
N MET A 324 10.79 -7.51 15.07
CA MET A 324 9.63 -7.16 14.25
C MET A 324 9.74 -5.70 13.86
N GLU A 325 9.20 -5.37 12.70
CA GLU A 325 9.09 -4.02 12.15
C GLU A 325 7.62 -3.64 11.99
N ALA A 326 7.32 -2.36 12.13
CA ALA A 326 5.99 -1.78 11.96
C ALA A 326 6.15 -0.30 11.62
N LEU A 327 5.12 0.25 10.98
CA LEU A 327 4.99 1.69 10.79
C LEU A 327 4.77 2.34 12.16
N ALA A 328 5.54 3.36 12.52
CA ALA A 328 5.54 3.93 13.88
C ALA A 328 4.19 4.55 14.29
N HIS A 329 3.48 5.13 13.32
CA HIS A 329 2.14 5.70 13.50
C HIS A 329 1.11 5.00 12.62
N TYR A 330 1.14 3.65 12.59
CA TYR A 330 0.20 2.84 11.81
C TYR A 330 -1.26 3.15 12.10
N GLU A 331 -1.58 3.64 13.29
CA GLU A 331 -2.95 4.01 13.69
C GLU A 331 -3.53 5.17 12.87
N ARG A 332 -2.67 5.95 12.19
CA ARG A 332 -3.07 7.06 11.32
C ARG A 332 -3.35 6.62 9.89
N LEU A 333 -3.06 5.36 9.55
CA LEU A 333 -3.39 4.74 8.27
C LEU A 333 -4.45 3.67 8.51
N VAL A 334 -5.72 4.05 8.37
CA VAL A 334 -6.88 3.19 8.67
C VAL A 334 -7.37 2.45 7.43
N TYR A 335 -8.12 1.38 7.65
CA TYR A 335 -8.67 0.49 6.62
C TYR A 335 -10.20 0.42 6.71
N PRO A 336 -10.92 0.02 5.63
CA PRO A 336 -12.38 0.13 5.55
C PRO A 336 -13.15 -0.47 6.74
N ALA A 337 -12.79 -1.66 7.20
CA ALA A 337 -13.50 -2.32 8.30
C ALA A 337 -13.38 -1.56 9.63
N LEU A 338 -12.22 -0.94 9.90
CA LEU A 338 -12.05 -0.07 11.07
C LEU A 338 -12.87 1.21 10.93
N VAL A 339 -12.85 1.85 9.75
CA VAL A 339 -13.67 3.06 9.51
C VAL A 339 -15.15 2.76 9.71
N ASN A 340 -15.65 1.63 9.18
CA ASN A 340 -17.03 1.21 9.38
C ASN A 340 -17.37 0.95 10.86
N GLN A 341 -16.43 0.42 11.64
CA GLN A 341 -16.59 0.28 13.09
C GLN A 341 -16.63 1.65 13.79
N MET A 342 -15.68 2.54 13.49
CA MET A 342 -15.61 3.88 14.08
C MET A 342 -16.88 4.68 13.79
N MET A 343 -17.43 4.58 12.59
CA MET A 343 -18.72 5.20 12.23
C MET A 343 -19.89 4.77 13.11
N ALA A 344 -19.83 3.56 13.68
CA ALA A 344 -20.86 3.03 14.57
C ALA A 344 -20.60 3.38 16.05
N GLU A 345 -19.35 3.61 16.42
CA GLU A 345 -18.89 3.72 17.82
C GLU A 345 -18.52 5.15 18.24
N GLU A 346 -18.15 6.01 17.30
CA GLU A 346 -17.65 7.37 17.52
C GLU A 346 -18.63 8.41 16.95
N PRO A 347 -19.54 8.98 17.77
CA PRO A 347 -20.57 9.91 17.29
C PRO A 347 -20.02 11.27 16.84
N ASP A 348 -18.84 11.66 17.33
CA ASP A 348 -18.18 12.92 17.01
C ASP A 348 -17.17 12.79 15.85
N LEU A 349 -17.11 11.60 15.21
CA LEU A 349 -16.26 11.34 14.05
C LEU A 349 -16.66 12.21 12.85
N VAL A 350 -15.68 12.92 12.30
CA VAL A 350 -15.83 13.63 11.02
C VAL A 350 -15.13 12.85 9.92
N ILE A 351 -15.86 12.52 8.87
CA ILE A 351 -15.30 11.89 7.67
C ILE A 351 -15.29 12.94 6.56
N VAL A 352 -14.12 13.16 5.98
CA VAL A 352 -13.89 14.16 4.93
C VAL A 352 -13.57 13.44 3.62
N GLU A 353 -14.41 13.65 2.61
CA GLU A 353 -14.01 13.45 1.21
C GLU A 353 -13.52 14.79 0.65
N THR A 354 -12.37 14.78 -0.03
CA THR A 354 -11.76 16.03 -0.51
C THR A 354 -11.27 15.93 -1.96
N GLY A 355 -11.19 17.10 -2.59
CA GLY A 355 -10.65 17.35 -3.91
C GLY A 355 -10.64 18.86 -4.21
N TRP A 356 -10.04 19.23 -5.34
CA TRP A 356 -10.03 20.62 -5.78
C TRP A 356 -11.39 21.04 -6.35
N GLY A 357 -11.94 22.15 -5.84
CA GLY A 357 -13.14 22.78 -6.36
C GLY A 357 -14.44 22.41 -5.63
N PRO A 358 -15.58 22.95 -6.11
CA PRO A 358 -16.88 22.66 -5.54
C PRO A 358 -17.24 21.18 -5.70
N VAL A 359 -18.21 20.72 -4.90
CA VAL A 359 -18.68 19.33 -4.92
C VAL A 359 -18.97 18.85 -6.34
N GLY A 360 -18.29 17.77 -6.74
CA GLY A 360 -18.32 17.21 -8.08
C GLY A 360 -19.14 15.93 -8.22
N ASP A 361 -19.21 15.41 -9.44
CA ASP A 361 -19.93 14.17 -9.76
C ASP A 361 -19.37 12.96 -8.99
N ASN A 362 -18.07 12.94 -8.69
CA ASN A 362 -17.46 11.82 -7.97
C ASN A 362 -18.06 11.64 -6.57
N TYR A 363 -18.20 12.71 -5.79
CA TYR A 363 -18.89 12.68 -4.49
C TYR A 363 -20.40 12.42 -4.66
N ASN A 364 -21.05 13.11 -5.60
CA ASN A 364 -22.51 13.02 -5.79
C ASN A 364 -22.98 11.64 -6.28
N SER A 365 -22.14 10.92 -7.01
CA SER A 365 -22.43 9.57 -7.50
C SER A 365 -22.26 8.48 -6.43
N GLY A 366 -21.55 8.79 -5.34
CA GLY A 366 -21.35 7.90 -4.21
C GLY A 366 -20.16 8.31 -3.35
N HIS A 367 -20.38 8.45 -2.04
CA HIS A 367 -19.38 8.76 -1.01
C HIS A 367 -19.58 7.85 0.21
N LEU A 368 -18.61 7.81 1.13
CA LEU A 368 -18.79 7.09 2.39
C LEU A 368 -19.99 7.67 3.16
N PRO A 369 -20.87 6.85 3.77
CA PRO A 369 -22.02 7.38 4.49
C PRO A 369 -21.61 8.41 5.57
N GLY A 370 -22.23 9.58 5.53
CA GLY A 370 -21.93 10.68 6.47
C GLY A 370 -20.68 11.51 6.15
N ALA A 371 -19.92 11.18 5.10
CA ALA A 371 -18.75 11.96 4.70
C ALA A 371 -19.13 13.34 4.16
N VAL A 372 -18.51 14.40 4.68
CA VAL A 372 -18.66 15.77 4.19
C VAL A 372 -17.67 16.06 3.07
N TRP A 373 -18.06 16.89 2.11
CA TRP A 373 -17.16 17.39 1.07
C TRP A 373 -16.36 18.60 1.59
N VAL A 374 -15.04 18.54 1.47
CA VAL A 374 -14.14 19.68 1.72
C VAL A 374 -13.38 20.02 0.46
N ASN A 375 -13.60 21.24 -0.05
CA ASN A 375 -12.82 21.80 -1.14
C ASN A 375 -11.45 22.24 -0.61
N THR A 376 -10.36 21.86 -1.28
CA THR A 376 -9.01 22.28 -0.85
C THR A 376 -8.85 23.80 -0.79
N ASP A 377 -9.56 24.59 -1.61
CA ASP A 377 -9.54 26.06 -1.53
C ASP A 377 -10.10 26.61 -0.20
N GLU A 378 -10.73 25.77 0.64
CA GLU A 378 -11.10 26.13 2.00
C GLU A 378 -9.91 26.25 2.94
N ILE A 379 -8.79 25.58 2.62
CA ILE A 379 -7.55 25.60 3.42
C ILE A 379 -6.38 26.30 2.73
N GLU A 380 -6.42 26.51 1.41
CA GLU A 380 -5.33 27.15 0.65
C GLU A 380 -5.86 28.12 -0.42
N TYR A 381 -5.00 28.98 -0.95
CA TYR A 381 -5.33 29.87 -2.07
C TYR A 381 -4.08 30.41 -2.78
N ASP A 382 -4.22 30.79 -4.06
CA ASP A 382 -3.23 31.64 -4.75
C ASP A 382 -3.67 33.11 -4.74
N CYS A 383 -4.80 33.41 -5.38
CA CYS A 383 -5.41 34.74 -5.37
C CYS A 383 -6.69 34.75 -4.55
N PHE A 384 -6.93 35.88 -3.87
CA PHE A 384 -8.18 36.15 -3.15
C PHE A 384 -8.64 37.56 -3.52
N ASN A 385 -9.46 37.69 -4.57
CA ASN A 385 -9.97 39.00 -4.96
C ASN A 385 -11.37 39.27 -4.39
N PRO A 386 -11.82 40.54 -4.34
CA PRO A 386 -13.17 40.88 -3.96
C PRO A 386 -14.21 40.23 -4.90
N ARG A 387 -15.22 39.60 -4.32
CA ARG A 387 -16.31 38.93 -5.08
C ARG A 387 -17.22 39.94 -5.78
N ASP A 388 -17.31 41.16 -5.26
CA ASP A 388 -18.15 42.23 -5.81
C ASP A 388 -17.65 42.80 -7.14
N ASN A 389 -16.47 42.38 -7.61
CA ASN A 389 -15.84 42.84 -8.85
C ASN A 389 -15.48 41.71 -9.84
N TRP A 390 -16.23 40.60 -9.83
CA TRP A 390 -16.00 39.43 -10.70
C TRP A 390 -16.55 39.61 -12.13
N PRO A 391 -15.87 39.11 -13.19
CA PRO A 391 -14.58 38.40 -13.18
C PRO A 391 -13.38 39.36 -13.06
N VAL A 392 -12.38 38.95 -12.29
CA VAL A 392 -11.14 39.70 -12.07
C VAL A 392 -10.12 39.30 -13.14
N ASP A 393 -9.30 40.24 -13.61
CA ASP A 393 -8.20 39.95 -14.53
C ASP A 393 -7.22 38.98 -13.85
N ALA A 394 -6.89 37.87 -14.53
CA ALA A 394 -6.05 36.82 -13.97
C ALA A 394 -4.61 37.28 -13.70
N GLY A 395 -4.17 38.42 -14.26
CA GLY A 395 -2.80 38.90 -14.13
C GLY A 395 -1.79 38.06 -14.93
N ASP A 396 -0.51 38.42 -14.82
CA ASP A 396 0.63 37.71 -15.45
C ASP A 396 1.78 37.55 -14.44
N PRO A 397 2.14 36.32 -14.00
CA PRO A 397 1.53 35.05 -14.41
C PRO A 397 0.08 34.92 -13.92
N PRO A 398 -0.77 34.17 -14.64
CA PRO A 398 -2.16 33.96 -14.25
C PRO A 398 -2.24 33.51 -12.80
N CYS A 399 -3.11 34.15 -12.03
CA CYS A 399 -3.49 33.68 -10.71
C CYS A 399 -4.94 33.18 -10.76
N TRP A 400 -5.17 32.02 -10.17
CA TRP A 400 -6.52 31.50 -10.03
C TRP A 400 -7.07 31.96 -8.70
N ASP A 401 -8.26 32.55 -8.75
CA ASP A 401 -8.99 32.92 -7.55
C ASP A 401 -9.60 31.68 -6.90
N ARG A 402 -9.96 31.81 -5.64
CA ARG A 402 -10.61 30.76 -4.86
C ARG A 402 -11.96 30.33 -5.47
N SER A 403 -12.26 29.05 -5.32
CA SER A 403 -13.54 28.44 -5.65
C SER A 403 -14.45 28.24 -4.42
N THR A 404 -14.05 28.76 -3.25
CA THR A 404 -14.88 28.77 -2.04
C THR A 404 -16.22 29.47 -2.29
N THR A 405 -17.21 29.16 -1.47
CA THR A 405 -18.48 29.86 -1.40
C THR A 405 -18.38 31.14 -0.55
N MET A 406 -19.39 32.01 -0.65
CA MET A 406 -19.49 33.19 0.22
C MET A 406 -19.60 32.80 1.70
N GLU A 407 -20.26 31.68 2.00
CA GLU A 407 -20.42 31.21 3.38
C GLU A 407 -19.08 30.74 3.97
N GLU A 408 -18.30 30.00 3.18
CA GLU A 408 -16.95 29.54 3.56
C GLU A 408 -15.95 30.69 3.75
N ASP A 409 -16.09 31.79 3.00
CA ASP A 409 -15.31 33.02 3.23
C ASP A 409 -15.74 33.73 4.51
N LEU A 410 -17.06 33.88 4.73
CA LEU A 410 -17.59 34.54 5.92
C LEU A 410 -17.18 33.80 7.20
N ALA A 411 -17.09 32.47 7.13
CA ALA A 411 -16.60 31.66 8.23
C ALA A 411 -15.13 31.94 8.59
N LYS A 412 -14.31 32.33 7.60
CA LYS A 412 -12.94 32.81 7.80
C LYS A 412 -12.88 34.26 8.33
N GLY A 413 -14.03 34.91 8.52
CA GLY A 413 -14.10 36.33 8.83
C GLY A 413 -13.85 37.25 7.61
N LEU A 414 -13.94 36.72 6.40
CA LEU A 414 -13.73 37.45 5.15
C LEU A 414 -15.07 37.82 4.51
N THR A 415 -15.23 39.09 4.16
CA THR A 415 -16.42 39.65 3.54
C THR A 415 -16.28 39.69 2.01
N PRO A 416 -17.38 39.83 1.24
CA PRO A 416 -17.31 39.88 -0.22
C PRO A 416 -16.42 40.99 -0.81
N GLY A 417 -16.13 42.05 -0.05
CA GLY A 417 -15.28 43.16 -0.48
C GLY A 417 -13.80 43.01 -0.11
N ASP A 418 -13.44 41.96 0.64
CA ASP A 418 -12.06 41.74 1.08
C ASP A 418 -11.19 41.15 -0.03
N ALA A 419 -9.90 41.51 0.01
CA ALA A 419 -8.85 40.95 -0.83
C ALA A 419 -7.67 40.55 0.06
N LEU A 420 -7.00 39.44 -0.26
CA LEU A 420 -5.76 39.05 0.41
C LEU A 420 -4.56 39.20 -0.54
N PRO A 421 -3.34 39.40 -0.01
CA PRO A 421 -2.14 39.28 -0.81
C PRO A 421 -2.08 37.91 -1.52
N ARG A 422 -1.40 37.86 -2.67
CA ARG A 422 -1.11 36.59 -3.32
C ARG A 422 -0.41 35.64 -2.34
N ASN A 423 -0.80 34.37 -2.36
CA ASN A 423 -0.35 33.38 -1.38
C ASN A 423 0.27 32.13 -2.00
N TRP A 424 0.47 32.09 -3.32
CA TRP A 424 1.24 31.04 -4.01
C TRP A 424 0.78 29.61 -3.71
N TRP A 425 -0.52 29.42 -3.47
CA TRP A 425 -1.12 28.15 -3.06
C TRP A 425 -0.71 27.64 -1.67
N ASN A 426 -0.14 28.49 -0.82
CA ASN A 426 0.05 28.16 0.58
C ASN A 426 -1.30 27.97 1.28
N ILE A 427 -1.26 27.26 2.42
CA ILE A 427 -2.38 27.25 3.35
C ILE A 427 -2.68 28.69 3.83
N TYR A 428 -3.93 28.94 4.23
CA TYR A 428 -4.30 30.25 4.76
C TYR A 428 -3.46 30.61 6.00
N PRO A 429 -3.14 31.90 6.20
CA PRO A 429 -2.64 32.38 7.47
C PRO A 429 -3.53 31.93 8.62
N ASP A 430 -2.92 31.60 9.75
CA ASP A 430 -3.55 31.01 10.93
C ASP A 430 -4.89 31.66 11.36
N GLN A 431 -4.96 33.00 11.29
CA GLN A 431 -6.16 33.77 11.64
C GLN A 431 -7.40 33.47 10.78
N TYR A 432 -7.20 32.95 9.57
CA TYR A 432 -8.25 32.53 8.65
C TYR A 432 -8.39 31.01 8.61
N LEU A 433 -7.29 30.28 8.81
CA LEU A 433 -7.26 28.82 8.77
C LEU A 433 -8.06 28.19 9.91
N LEU A 434 -7.84 28.62 11.16
CA LEU A 434 -8.51 28.00 12.31
C LEU A 434 -10.05 28.14 12.25
N PRO A 435 -10.63 29.32 11.91
CA PRO A 435 -12.06 29.43 11.68
C PRO A 435 -12.57 28.60 10.50
N ALA A 436 -11.77 28.42 9.45
CA ALA A 436 -12.14 27.54 8.33
C ALA A 436 -12.28 26.08 8.79
N ILE A 437 -11.35 25.60 9.61
CA ILE A 437 -11.39 24.23 10.16
C ILE A 437 -12.58 24.07 11.11
N ALA A 438 -12.85 25.04 11.98
CA ALA A 438 -14.05 25.05 12.82
C ALA A 438 -15.34 24.98 11.97
N TYR A 439 -15.38 25.68 10.84
CA TYR A 439 -16.52 25.65 9.91
C TYR A 439 -16.74 24.29 9.27
N MET A 440 -15.69 23.49 9.07
CA MET A 440 -15.77 22.10 8.61
C MET A 440 -16.38 21.16 9.66
N GLY A 441 -16.56 21.64 10.90
CA GLY A 441 -17.02 20.83 12.03
C GLY A 441 -15.88 20.16 12.79
N ILE A 442 -14.65 20.65 12.62
CA ILE A 442 -13.44 20.05 13.18
C ILE A 442 -12.86 20.99 14.22
N GLN A 443 -12.60 20.47 15.40
CA GLN A 443 -11.83 21.10 16.47
C GLN A 443 -10.64 20.22 16.84
N LYS A 444 -9.82 20.68 17.79
CA LYS A 444 -8.57 20.03 18.19
C LYS A 444 -8.69 18.54 18.53
N ASP A 445 -9.75 18.15 19.24
CA ASP A 445 -10.01 16.78 19.72
C ASP A 445 -10.98 15.99 18.85
N THR A 446 -11.41 16.55 17.70
CA THR A 446 -12.25 15.84 16.74
C THR A 446 -11.44 14.72 16.07
N PRO A 447 -11.90 13.46 16.12
CA PRO A 447 -11.34 12.42 15.27
C PRO A 447 -11.77 12.65 13.82
N VAL A 448 -10.80 12.70 12.92
CA VAL A 448 -11.01 12.99 11.50
C VAL A 448 -10.45 11.86 10.64
N ILE A 449 -11.29 11.32 9.75
CA ILE A 449 -10.86 10.41 8.68
C ILE A 449 -10.93 11.17 7.37
N VAL A 450 -9.82 11.23 6.65
CA VAL A 450 -9.72 11.91 5.36
C VAL A 450 -9.52 10.89 4.24
N TYR A 451 -10.19 11.09 3.12
CA TYR A 451 -9.93 10.42 1.86
C TYR A 451 -10.27 11.34 0.69
N GLY A 452 -9.83 10.98 -0.51
CA GLY A 452 -10.13 11.71 -1.73
C GLY A 452 -9.94 10.81 -2.94
N GLU A 453 -10.41 11.26 -4.10
CA GLU A 453 -10.08 10.63 -5.38
C GLU A 453 -8.58 10.69 -5.64
N ASP A 454 -8.01 11.86 -5.37
CA ASP A 454 -6.57 12.11 -5.37
C ASP A 454 -6.09 12.05 -3.91
N VAL A 455 -5.25 11.07 -3.62
CA VAL A 455 -4.67 10.91 -2.27
C VAL A 455 -3.80 12.10 -1.87
N THR A 456 -3.26 12.88 -2.81
CA THR A 456 -2.47 14.07 -2.50
C THR A 456 -3.34 15.22 -2.00
N ALA A 457 -4.60 15.30 -2.43
CA ALA A 457 -5.59 16.21 -1.84
C ALA A 457 -5.91 15.80 -0.40
N ALA A 458 -6.10 14.50 -0.15
CA ALA A 458 -6.31 13.97 1.20
C ALA A 458 -5.12 14.25 2.10
N ALA A 459 -3.89 13.96 1.63
CA ALA A 459 -2.67 14.23 2.36
C ALA A 459 -2.49 15.74 2.65
N ARG A 460 -2.89 16.61 1.71
CA ARG A 460 -2.86 18.07 1.88
C ARG A 460 -3.77 18.54 3.01
N ILE A 461 -5.00 18.02 3.09
CA ILE A 461 -5.91 18.26 4.22
C ILE A 461 -5.28 17.72 5.50
N ILE A 462 -4.76 16.48 5.49
CA ILE A 462 -4.15 15.86 6.67
C ILE A 462 -3.00 16.71 7.23
N SER A 463 -2.03 17.09 6.38
CA SER A 463 -0.91 17.93 6.81
C SER A 463 -1.36 19.26 7.39
N THR A 464 -2.45 19.82 6.86
CA THR A 464 -2.99 21.10 7.32
C THR A 464 -3.71 20.98 8.66
N LEU A 465 -4.52 19.94 8.83
CA LEU A 465 -5.19 19.66 10.11
C LEU A 465 -4.18 19.33 11.20
N MET A 466 -3.12 18.59 10.88
CA MET A 466 -2.04 18.28 11.81
C MET A 466 -1.19 19.52 12.14
N TYR A 467 -0.90 20.38 11.15
CA TYR A 467 -0.32 21.70 11.39
C TYR A 467 -1.21 22.50 12.35
N ALA A 468 -2.49 22.69 12.05
CA ALA A 468 -3.46 23.34 12.93
C ALA A 468 -3.72 22.59 14.27
N GLY A 469 -3.11 21.42 14.45
CA GLY A 469 -3.05 20.73 15.72
C GLY A 469 -4.25 19.89 16.10
N VAL A 470 -5.04 19.44 15.12
CA VAL A 470 -5.98 18.33 15.31
C VAL A 470 -5.19 17.08 15.73
N GLU A 471 -5.56 16.50 16.87
CA GLU A 471 -4.79 15.43 17.52
C GLU A 471 -5.01 14.06 16.88
N ASP A 472 -6.18 13.85 16.25
CA ASP A 472 -6.54 12.60 15.60
C ASP A 472 -6.98 12.76 14.15
N VAL A 473 -6.00 12.78 13.26
CA VAL A 473 -6.20 12.81 11.81
C VAL A 473 -5.70 11.51 11.19
N ARG A 474 -6.55 10.85 10.41
CA ARG A 474 -6.28 9.54 9.81
C ARG A 474 -6.56 9.54 8.31
N LEU A 475 -5.79 8.78 7.55
CA LEU A 475 -6.03 8.51 6.12
C LEU A 475 -6.74 7.17 5.95
N LEU A 476 -7.83 7.13 5.20
CA LEU A 476 -8.38 5.85 4.72
C LEU A 476 -7.51 5.31 3.57
N ASN A 477 -6.73 4.27 3.86
CA ASN A 477 -5.84 3.65 2.89
C ASN A 477 -6.62 3.03 1.72
N GLY A 478 -6.31 3.43 0.48
CA GLY A 478 -7.06 3.02 -0.72
C GLY A 478 -8.42 3.72 -0.91
N GLY A 479 -8.75 4.68 -0.05
CA GLY A 479 -9.91 5.55 -0.19
C GLY A 479 -11.23 4.83 -0.50
N LYS A 480 -11.99 5.41 -1.44
CA LYS A 480 -13.31 4.91 -1.83
C LYS A 480 -13.25 3.54 -2.53
N THR A 481 -12.19 3.28 -3.30
CA THR A 481 -11.97 2.01 -3.98
C THR A 481 -11.89 0.88 -2.96
N ALA A 482 -11.00 1.00 -1.97
CA ALA A 482 -10.86 0.02 -0.89
C ALA A 482 -12.16 -0.16 -0.09
N TRP A 483 -12.91 0.91 0.17
CA TRP A 483 -14.21 0.84 0.84
C TRP A 483 -15.20 -0.07 0.10
N THR A 484 -15.36 0.14 -1.21
CA THR A 484 -16.27 -0.67 -2.03
C THR A 484 -15.77 -2.10 -2.24
N THR A 485 -14.45 -2.30 -2.40
CA THR A 485 -13.83 -3.63 -2.49
C THR A 485 -14.05 -4.45 -1.23
N ALA A 486 -14.04 -3.81 -0.06
CA ALA A 486 -14.39 -4.44 1.22
C ALA A 486 -15.90 -4.76 1.37
N GLY A 487 -16.72 -4.45 0.36
CA GLY A 487 -18.15 -4.76 0.33
C GLY A 487 -19.04 -3.77 1.07
N PHE A 488 -18.51 -2.62 1.50
CA PHE A 488 -19.30 -1.58 2.15
C PHE A 488 -20.01 -0.68 1.13
N SER A 489 -21.25 -0.30 1.46
CA SER A 489 -22.09 0.53 0.59
C SER A 489 -21.67 2.00 0.61
N LEU A 490 -21.87 2.68 -0.52
CA LEU A 490 -21.79 4.13 -0.61
C LEU A 490 -23.16 4.78 -0.31
N SER A 491 -23.11 6.05 0.08
CA SER A 491 -24.24 6.96 0.19
C SER A 491 -24.26 7.94 -0.98
N THR A 492 -25.46 8.38 -1.38
CA THR A 492 -25.67 9.54 -2.26
C THR A 492 -26.41 10.67 -1.54
N GLU A 493 -26.77 10.47 -0.27
CA GLU A 493 -27.41 11.47 0.56
C GLU A 493 -26.36 12.51 0.99
N PRO A 494 -26.52 13.80 0.62
CA PRO A 494 -25.51 14.80 0.93
C PRO A 494 -25.36 14.97 2.44
N ALA A 495 -24.16 14.73 2.96
CA ALA A 495 -23.85 15.02 4.35
C ALA A 495 -23.78 16.54 4.56
N GLN A 496 -24.38 17.01 5.65
CA GLN A 496 -24.28 18.42 6.05
C GLN A 496 -23.18 18.55 7.09
N ARG A 497 -22.23 19.46 6.84
CA ARG A 497 -21.23 19.86 7.84
C ARG A 497 -21.94 20.49 9.05
N VAL A 498 -21.50 20.14 10.26
CA VAL A 498 -21.98 20.76 11.51
C VAL A 498 -20.90 21.70 12.00
N SER A 499 -20.97 22.97 11.59
CA SER A 499 -19.95 23.97 11.92
C SER A 499 -19.86 24.25 13.43
N LEU A 500 -18.65 24.49 13.90
CA LEU A 500 -18.33 24.87 15.27
C LEU A 500 -18.11 26.39 15.38
N GLU A 501 -18.33 26.94 16.59
CA GLU A 501 -18.13 28.38 16.85
C GLU A 501 -16.64 28.77 16.83
N GLU A 502 -15.78 27.89 17.35
CA GLU A 502 -14.34 28.09 17.40
C GLU A 502 -13.60 26.73 17.37
N PHE A 503 -12.32 26.75 16.96
CA PHE A 503 -11.50 25.55 16.79
C PHE A 503 -11.00 24.94 18.11
N ASP A 504 -10.83 25.74 19.16
CA ASP A 504 -10.34 25.29 20.47
C ASP A 504 -11.02 26.11 21.60
N PRO A 505 -12.21 25.70 22.07
CA PRO A 505 -13.02 26.50 22.98
C PRO A 505 -12.56 26.57 24.46
N ASP A 506 -11.44 25.93 24.86
CA ASP A 506 -11.07 25.76 26.27
C ASP A 506 -9.84 26.56 26.79
N THR A 507 -10.13 27.57 27.62
CA THR A 507 -9.36 28.18 28.76
C THR A 507 -8.23 29.20 28.49
N PRO A 508 -8.22 30.37 29.18
CA PRO A 508 -7.14 31.35 29.13
C PRO A 508 -5.79 30.80 29.60
N GLY A 509 -4.79 30.79 28.71
CA GLY A 509 -3.39 30.45 29.03
C GLY A 509 -2.84 29.15 28.43
N ARG A 510 -3.57 28.47 27.54
CA ARG A 510 -3.05 27.42 26.65
C ARG A 510 -3.16 27.82 25.17
N THR A 511 -2.33 27.18 24.35
CA THR A 511 -1.98 27.52 22.96
C THR A 511 -3.06 27.02 21.97
N THR A 512 -3.53 27.90 21.08
CA THR A 512 -4.26 27.54 19.85
C THR A 512 -3.30 26.76 18.96
N ALA A 513 -3.36 25.42 18.96
CA ALA A 513 -2.26 24.60 18.42
C ALA A 513 -2.05 24.82 16.92
N ILE A 514 -0.78 24.86 16.48
CA ILE A 514 -0.33 25.21 15.11
C ILE A 514 0.99 24.50 14.69
N TYR A 515 1.64 23.73 15.56
CA TYR A 515 2.81 22.90 15.21
C TYR A 515 3.69 23.42 14.05
N PRO A 516 4.30 24.62 14.19
CA PRO A 516 5.04 25.27 13.11
C PRO A 516 6.20 24.42 12.59
N GLU A 517 6.70 23.47 13.37
CA GLU A 517 7.68 22.47 12.95
C GLU A 517 7.23 21.60 11.76
N TYR A 518 5.92 21.42 11.52
CA TYR A 518 5.40 20.67 10.39
C TYR A 518 5.41 21.46 9.07
N LYS A 519 5.69 22.77 9.12
CA LYS A 519 5.74 23.65 7.96
C LYS A 519 7.11 24.30 7.86
N SER A 520 7.68 24.32 6.66
CA SER A 520 8.87 25.13 6.37
C SER A 520 8.50 26.27 5.43
N GLU A 521 9.28 27.34 5.49
CA GLU A 521 9.09 28.55 4.67
C GLU A 521 10.41 28.95 4.00
N ILE A 522 10.32 29.86 3.02
CA ILE A 522 11.45 30.34 2.22
C ILE A 522 12.70 30.70 3.05
N PRO A 523 12.62 31.40 4.20
CA PRO A 523 13.81 31.73 4.98
C PRO A 523 14.61 30.49 5.41
N HIS A 524 13.92 29.47 5.94
CA HIS A 524 14.57 28.23 6.36
C HIS A 524 15.17 27.49 5.16
N VAL A 525 14.43 27.37 4.06
CA VAL A 525 14.93 26.71 2.84
C VAL A 525 16.20 27.40 2.31
N ARG A 526 16.27 28.74 2.38
CA ARG A 526 17.48 29.48 1.99
C ARG A 526 18.66 29.23 2.93
N GLU A 527 18.42 29.13 4.24
CA GLU A 527 19.48 28.78 5.20
C GLU A 527 20.06 27.39 4.90
N VAL A 528 19.23 26.42 4.52
CA VAL A 528 19.69 25.09 4.09
C VAL A 528 20.51 25.18 2.80
N VAL A 529 19.99 25.87 1.77
CA VAL A 529 20.67 26.02 0.47
C VAL A 529 22.01 26.77 0.60
N ASN A 530 22.08 27.78 1.47
CA ASN A 530 23.30 28.54 1.73
C ASN A 530 24.33 27.76 2.58
N GLY A 531 23.95 26.60 3.12
CA GLY A 531 24.77 25.81 4.03
C GLY A 531 24.87 26.39 5.44
N ASP A 532 23.98 27.32 5.81
CA ASP A 532 23.86 27.85 7.18
C ASP A 532 23.21 26.82 8.12
N VAL A 533 22.33 25.96 7.58
CA VAL A 533 21.76 24.77 8.23
C VAL A 533 22.25 23.53 7.50
N THR A 534 23.03 22.68 8.18
CA THR A 534 23.74 21.54 7.57
C THR A 534 23.14 20.16 7.89
N ASP A 535 22.22 20.11 8.84
CA ASP A 535 21.53 18.91 9.31
C ASP A 535 20.10 18.79 8.74
N ALA A 536 19.75 19.61 7.75
CA ALA A 536 18.50 19.54 7.00
C ALA A 536 18.73 19.19 5.53
N VAL A 537 17.72 18.58 4.90
CA VAL A 537 17.70 18.24 3.47
C VAL A 537 16.40 18.72 2.87
N ILE A 538 16.49 19.40 1.73
CA ILE A 538 15.33 19.76 0.91
C ILE A 538 15.00 18.57 0.00
N VAL A 539 13.78 18.04 0.09
CA VAL A 539 13.36 16.83 -0.63
C VAL A 539 12.38 17.19 -1.74
N ASP A 540 12.77 16.96 -2.99
CA ASP A 540 11.97 17.26 -4.18
C ASP A 540 11.03 16.10 -4.52
N VAL A 541 9.74 16.31 -4.30
CA VAL A 541 8.65 15.34 -4.56
C VAL A 541 7.93 15.72 -5.85
N ARG A 542 8.71 15.89 -6.93
CA ARG A 542 8.19 16.15 -8.28
C ARG A 542 8.62 15.05 -9.24
N SER A 543 8.01 14.99 -10.42
CA SER A 543 8.42 14.02 -11.45
C SER A 543 9.89 14.23 -11.83
N MET A 544 10.54 13.19 -12.34
CA MET A 544 11.94 13.27 -12.77
C MET A 544 12.18 14.36 -13.81
N ASP A 545 11.22 14.63 -14.69
CA ASP A 545 11.35 15.70 -15.69
C ASP A 545 11.25 17.11 -15.07
N GLU A 546 10.45 17.31 -14.02
CA GLU A 546 10.44 18.55 -13.23
C GLU A 546 11.77 18.71 -12.45
N TYR A 547 12.24 17.65 -11.80
CA TYR A 547 13.49 17.64 -11.03
C TYR A 547 14.72 17.98 -11.88
N LEU A 548 14.76 17.48 -13.13
CA LEU A 548 15.82 17.76 -14.10
C LEU A 548 15.62 19.09 -14.85
N GLY A 549 14.60 19.88 -14.49
CA GLY A 549 14.32 21.18 -15.12
C GLY A 549 13.94 21.09 -16.60
N LYS A 550 13.36 19.96 -17.05
CA LYS A 550 12.88 19.78 -18.42
C LYS A 550 11.45 20.28 -18.63
N SER A 551 10.68 20.44 -17.54
CA SER A 551 9.33 21.01 -17.60
C SER A 551 8.92 21.71 -16.30
N ALA A 552 8.12 22.77 -16.46
CA ALA A 552 7.22 23.37 -15.48
C ALA A 552 5.80 23.28 -16.07
N PRO A 553 5.12 22.15 -15.83
CA PRO A 553 3.88 21.81 -16.53
C PRO A 553 2.66 22.60 -16.02
N TYR A 554 2.86 23.44 -15.01
CA TYR A 554 1.84 24.28 -14.39
C TYR A 554 1.76 25.61 -15.12
N GLY A 555 0.61 25.94 -15.73
CA GLY A 555 0.42 27.19 -16.47
C GLY A 555 0.59 28.48 -15.64
N TYR A 556 0.62 28.37 -14.32
CA TYR A 556 0.84 29.46 -13.37
C TYR A 556 2.26 29.51 -12.79
N ILE A 557 3.10 28.49 -13.02
CA ILE A 557 4.51 28.49 -12.59
C ILE A 557 5.39 28.87 -13.79
N PRO A 558 6.05 30.03 -13.79
CA PRO A 558 6.64 30.60 -14.99
C PRO A 558 8.02 30.03 -15.36
N THR A 559 8.63 29.19 -14.52
CA THR A 559 10.02 28.74 -14.75
C THR A 559 10.23 27.26 -14.46
N ASP A 560 11.09 26.65 -15.28
CA ASP A 560 11.59 25.29 -15.10
C ASP A 560 12.82 25.29 -14.17
N GLY A 561 13.01 24.22 -13.39
CA GLY A 561 14.17 24.05 -12.53
C GLY A 561 13.86 23.32 -11.23
N ARG A 562 14.84 23.31 -10.32
CA ARG A 562 14.74 22.77 -8.96
C ARG A 562 15.45 23.66 -7.96
N ILE A 563 15.13 23.50 -6.68
CA ILE A 563 15.87 24.14 -5.59
C ILE A 563 17.30 23.54 -5.55
N PRO A 564 18.36 24.36 -5.51
CA PRO A 564 19.75 23.87 -5.51
C PRO A 564 20.01 22.93 -4.33
N GLY A 565 20.69 21.81 -4.60
CA GLY A 565 21.03 20.82 -3.58
C GLY A 565 19.84 20.00 -3.06
N ALA A 566 18.64 20.17 -3.62
CA ALA A 566 17.50 19.31 -3.29
C ALA A 566 17.73 17.87 -3.79
N VAL A 567 17.36 16.91 -2.96
CA VAL A 567 17.47 15.47 -3.25
C VAL A 567 16.12 14.98 -3.78
N TRP A 568 16.12 14.21 -4.85
CA TRP A 568 14.88 13.65 -5.40
C TRP A 568 14.30 12.58 -4.45
N GLY A 569 13.06 12.80 -4.03
CA GLY A 569 12.39 12.03 -3.00
C GLY A 569 11.43 10.98 -3.53
N LEU A 570 11.43 10.62 -4.81
CA LEU A 570 10.33 9.93 -5.53
C LEU A 570 9.12 10.84 -5.78
N ALA A 571 8.26 10.45 -6.72
CA ALA A 571 6.94 11.03 -6.91
C ALA A 571 6.08 10.10 -7.79
N GLY A 572 6.09 10.37 -9.09
CA GLY A 572 5.37 9.65 -10.11
C GLY A 572 5.88 10.03 -11.49
N SER A 573 5.30 9.39 -12.51
CA SER A 573 5.68 9.59 -13.92
C SER A 573 5.35 10.99 -14.44
N SER A 574 4.44 11.71 -13.76
CA SER A 574 3.94 13.01 -14.17
C SER A 574 3.68 13.93 -12.97
N PRO A 575 3.30 15.21 -13.22
CA PRO A 575 2.99 16.18 -12.17
C PRO A 575 1.70 15.88 -11.39
N TRP A 576 0.92 14.91 -11.88
CA TRP A 576 -0.45 14.60 -11.45
C TRP A 576 -0.55 13.18 -10.89
N THR A 577 0.56 12.46 -10.80
CA THR A 577 0.59 11.05 -10.43
C THR A 577 1.63 10.79 -9.35
N MET A 578 1.42 9.73 -8.57
CA MET A 578 2.22 9.37 -7.40
C MET A 578 2.54 7.86 -7.37
N GLU A 579 2.79 7.23 -8.52
CA GLU A 579 2.98 5.77 -8.66
C GLU A 579 4.16 5.20 -7.83
N ASP A 580 5.11 6.06 -7.44
CA ASP A 580 6.17 5.64 -6.51
C ASP A 580 5.67 5.50 -5.07
N TYR A 581 4.54 6.12 -4.71
CA TYR A 581 3.95 6.18 -3.37
C TYR A 581 2.57 5.51 -3.26
N THR A 582 1.87 5.30 -4.37
CA THR A 582 0.54 4.70 -4.41
C THR A 582 0.55 3.51 -5.35
N ASP A 583 -0.14 2.46 -4.95
CA ASP A 583 -0.39 1.34 -5.84
C ASP A 583 -1.44 1.72 -6.89
N ASP A 584 -1.17 1.40 -8.15
CA ASP A 584 -2.03 1.77 -9.27
C ASP A 584 -3.24 0.83 -9.42
N GLN A 585 -3.22 -0.36 -8.80
CA GLN A 585 -4.32 -1.34 -8.89
C GLN A 585 -5.42 -1.05 -7.88
N ASP A 586 -5.05 -0.81 -6.62
CA ASP A 586 -6.03 -0.67 -5.54
C ASP A 586 -5.95 0.64 -4.77
N THR A 587 -5.11 1.57 -5.24
CA THR A 587 -4.96 2.94 -4.72
C THR A 587 -4.45 3.03 -3.29
N THR A 588 -4.01 1.91 -2.68
CA THR A 588 -3.40 1.95 -1.35
C THR A 588 -2.01 2.59 -1.41
N LEU A 589 -1.54 3.02 -0.25
CA LEU A 589 -0.15 3.41 -0.06
C LEU A 589 0.77 2.20 -0.25
N ARG A 590 1.85 2.39 -1.01
CA ARG A 590 2.90 1.37 -1.17
C ARG A 590 3.60 1.07 0.16
N SER A 591 4.29 -0.07 0.19
CA SER A 591 5.00 -0.53 1.40
C SER A 591 5.99 0.51 1.87
N TYR A 592 5.88 0.90 3.14
CA TYR A 592 6.76 1.91 3.72
C TYR A 592 8.22 1.46 3.77
N GLU A 593 8.50 0.15 3.82
CA GLU A 593 9.87 -0.37 3.80
C GLU A 593 10.55 -0.13 2.43
N GLU A 594 9.79 -0.12 1.34
CA GLU A 594 10.30 0.22 0.01
C GLU A 594 10.69 1.69 -0.07
N ILE A 595 9.80 2.57 0.39
CA ILE A 595 10.02 4.02 0.44
C ILE A 595 11.22 4.33 1.34
N LYS A 596 11.26 3.75 2.54
CA LYS A 596 12.37 3.87 3.50
C LYS A 596 13.68 3.40 2.90
N THR A 597 13.70 2.25 2.24
CA THR A 597 14.90 1.70 1.59
C THR A 597 15.43 2.65 0.52
N PHE A 598 14.55 3.17 -0.34
CA PHE A 598 14.94 4.16 -1.35
C PHE A 598 15.45 5.45 -0.70
N TRP A 599 14.70 6.04 0.23
CA TRP A 599 15.08 7.27 0.93
C TRP A 599 16.43 7.15 1.63
N VAL A 600 16.67 6.07 2.37
CA VAL A 600 17.97 5.82 3.01
C VAL A 600 19.10 5.73 1.98
N SER A 601 18.84 5.13 0.81
CA SER A 601 19.82 5.07 -0.29
C SER A 601 20.18 6.46 -0.85
N GLN A 602 19.26 7.42 -0.78
CA GLN A 602 19.46 8.82 -1.14
C GLN A 602 20.01 9.67 0.02
N GLY A 603 20.24 9.08 1.20
CA GLY A 603 20.66 9.80 2.40
C GLY A 603 19.55 10.60 3.07
N LEU A 604 18.28 10.29 2.79
CA LEU A 604 17.09 10.83 3.46
C LEU A 604 16.79 10.00 4.71
N THR A 605 17.51 10.30 5.78
CA THR A 605 17.56 9.49 7.00
C THR A 605 16.95 10.24 8.20
N PRO A 606 16.43 9.52 9.23
CA PRO A 606 15.70 10.13 10.35
C PRO A 606 16.56 10.97 11.30
N ASP A 607 17.89 10.97 11.15
CA ASP A 607 18.79 11.85 11.89
C ASP A 607 18.84 13.29 11.33
N LYS A 608 18.25 13.53 10.15
CA LYS A 608 18.19 14.84 9.50
C LYS A 608 16.80 15.45 9.60
N HIS A 609 16.71 16.77 9.47
CA HIS A 609 15.45 17.44 9.20
C HIS A 609 15.11 17.33 7.70
N LEU A 610 14.07 16.57 7.36
CA LEU A 610 13.61 16.44 5.97
C LEU A 610 12.48 17.46 5.69
N SER A 611 12.74 18.41 4.79
CA SER A 611 11.76 19.40 4.34
C SER A 611 11.30 19.06 2.93
N PHE A 612 10.11 18.47 2.81
CA PHE A 612 9.53 18.02 1.53
C PHE A 612 8.90 19.17 0.76
N TYR A 613 9.06 19.20 -0.56
CA TYR A 613 8.40 20.21 -1.40
C TYR A 613 8.02 19.63 -2.76
N CYS A 614 7.05 20.25 -3.42
CA CYS A 614 6.74 19.98 -4.83
C CYS A 614 6.45 21.29 -5.58
N GLY A 615 5.47 21.33 -6.47
CA GLY A 615 5.01 22.59 -7.07
C GLY A 615 4.45 23.55 -6.01
N THR A 616 3.44 23.09 -5.28
CA THR A 616 2.56 23.89 -4.39
C THR A 616 2.09 23.12 -3.14
N GLY A 617 2.82 22.07 -2.73
CA GLY A 617 2.59 21.42 -1.44
C GLY A 617 1.77 20.12 -1.42
N TRP A 618 1.03 19.77 -2.48
CA TRP A 618 0.15 18.57 -2.50
C TRP A 618 0.92 17.25 -2.44
N ARG A 619 1.75 16.97 -3.45
CA ARG A 619 2.58 15.75 -3.51
C ARG A 619 3.52 15.63 -2.32
N SER A 620 4.10 16.75 -1.88
CA SER A 620 5.00 16.77 -0.72
C SER A 620 4.28 16.57 0.61
N SER A 621 3.00 16.94 0.74
CA SER A 621 2.18 16.55 1.90
C SER A 621 2.06 15.02 2.03
N LEU A 622 1.95 14.28 0.92
CA LEU A 622 1.90 12.81 0.97
C LEU A 622 3.24 12.21 1.40
N ALA A 623 4.36 12.66 0.81
CA ALA A 623 5.69 12.23 1.22
C ALA A 623 5.99 12.60 2.68
N TRP A 624 5.63 13.82 3.11
CA TRP A 624 5.71 14.23 4.51
C TRP A 624 4.90 13.31 5.42
N PHE A 625 3.69 12.92 5.01
CA PHE A 625 2.86 12.01 5.78
C PHE A 625 3.48 10.61 5.88
N TYR A 626 4.13 10.09 4.83
CA TYR A 626 4.94 8.87 4.92
C TYR A 626 6.06 8.99 5.97
N ALA A 627 6.80 10.09 5.96
CA ALA A 627 7.88 10.32 6.91
C ALA A 627 7.34 10.39 8.36
N TYR A 628 6.21 11.07 8.54
CA TYR A 628 5.48 11.08 9.80
C TYR A 628 5.06 9.67 10.21
N LEU A 629 4.39 8.92 9.34
CA LEU A 629 3.97 7.53 9.59
C LEU A 629 5.15 6.63 10.02
N MET A 630 6.32 6.80 9.42
CA MET A 630 7.55 6.09 9.77
C MET A 630 8.21 6.57 11.07
N GLY A 631 7.69 7.62 11.70
CA GLY A 631 8.20 8.17 12.96
C GLY A 631 9.47 8.99 12.80
N TYR A 632 9.70 9.59 11.62
CA TYR A 632 10.85 10.46 11.42
C TYR A 632 10.67 11.72 12.29
N PRO A 633 11.66 12.06 13.14
CA PRO A 633 11.44 13.01 14.24
C PRO A 633 11.42 14.48 13.81
N GLN A 634 12.00 14.81 12.65
CA GLN A 634 12.12 16.19 12.16
C GLN A 634 11.71 16.23 10.69
N VAL A 635 10.42 16.47 10.45
CA VAL A 635 9.84 16.48 9.10
C VAL A 635 8.92 17.68 8.92
N SER A 636 9.06 18.37 7.80
CA SER A 636 8.21 19.51 7.45
C SER A 636 7.80 19.48 5.99
N ASN A 637 6.67 20.12 5.68
CA ASN A 637 6.26 20.41 4.31
C ASN A 637 6.61 21.87 4.00
N PHE A 638 7.45 22.09 2.99
CA PHE A 638 7.69 23.40 2.41
C PHE A 638 6.54 23.72 1.45
N ASP A 639 5.54 24.37 2.03
CA ASP A 639 4.20 24.58 1.50
C ASP A 639 4.17 25.19 0.09
N SER A 640 4.88 26.29 -0.11
CA SER A 640 4.87 27.03 -1.38
C SER A 640 5.74 26.43 -2.47
N GLY A 641 6.60 25.49 -2.09
CA GLY A 641 7.43 24.69 -2.99
C GLY A 641 8.19 25.47 -4.05
N TRP A 642 8.27 24.87 -5.23
CA TRP A 642 8.95 25.45 -6.39
C TRP A 642 8.30 26.76 -6.82
N PHE A 643 6.98 26.90 -6.63
CA PHE A 643 6.27 28.07 -7.12
C PHE A 643 6.81 29.37 -6.51
N GLU A 644 6.78 29.51 -5.18
CA GLU A 644 7.29 30.73 -4.54
C GLU A 644 8.82 30.85 -4.67
N TRP A 645 9.57 29.74 -4.55
CA TRP A 645 11.02 29.75 -4.72
C TRP A 645 11.42 30.35 -6.07
N SER A 646 10.73 29.94 -7.12
CA SER A 646 11.03 30.36 -8.49
C SER A 646 10.83 31.86 -8.76
N MET A 647 10.14 32.56 -7.85
CA MET A 647 9.90 34.00 -7.94
C MET A 647 11.07 34.87 -7.43
N GLY A 648 12.09 34.29 -6.77
CA GLY A 648 13.35 34.96 -6.41
C GLY A 648 13.38 35.72 -5.07
N GLU A 649 14.53 36.35 -4.73
CA GLU A 649 14.67 37.17 -3.52
C GLU A 649 13.94 38.52 -3.65
N GLY A 650 13.02 38.80 -2.72
CA GLY A 650 12.31 40.09 -2.67
C GLY A 650 11.03 40.17 -3.50
N SER A 651 10.37 39.04 -3.75
CA SER A 651 9.05 38.90 -4.39
C SER A 651 7.90 39.52 -3.57
N ALA A 652 8.01 40.80 -3.17
CA ALA A 652 6.82 41.61 -2.97
C ALA A 652 6.23 41.83 -4.36
N TYR A 653 5.08 41.21 -4.65
CA TYR A 653 4.36 41.40 -5.91
C TYR A 653 3.88 42.87 -5.98
N ALA A 654 4.74 43.76 -6.48
CA ALA A 654 4.51 45.21 -6.50
C ALA A 654 4.24 45.72 -7.93
N GLY A 655 3.61 44.91 -8.79
CA GLY A 655 3.18 45.31 -10.12
C GLY A 655 3.57 44.34 -11.25
N ALA A 656 3.42 44.83 -12.48
CA ALA A 656 3.22 44.03 -13.69
C ALA A 656 4.43 43.25 -14.25
N ASP A 657 5.59 43.26 -13.60
CA ASP A 657 6.78 42.51 -14.06
C ASP A 657 7.59 42.03 -12.84
N PRO A 658 7.42 40.78 -12.37
CA PRO A 658 8.33 40.21 -11.38
C PRO A 658 9.72 40.04 -11.99
N VAL A 659 10.76 40.50 -11.29
CA VAL A 659 12.14 40.18 -11.67
C VAL A 659 12.40 38.75 -11.24
N LEU A 660 12.19 37.81 -12.16
CA LEU A 660 12.52 36.39 -11.97
C LEU A 660 14.03 36.25 -11.83
N ASN A 661 14.51 35.88 -10.65
CA ASN A 661 15.92 35.55 -10.42
C ASN A 661 16.02 34.33 -9.49
N PRO A 662 15.49 33.17 -9.92
CA PRO A 662 15.56 31.97 -9.10
C PRO A 662 17.02 31.52 -8.97
N ILE A 663 17.43 31.19 -7.75
CA ILE A 663 18.66 30.43 -7.55
C ILE A 663 18.35 29.01 -8.02
N VAL A 664 18.96 28.59 -9.12
CA VAL A 664 18.83 27.24 -9.71
C VAL A 664 20.18 26.55 -9.68
N ASP A 665 20.16 25.22 -9.73
CA ASP A 665 21.37 24.42 -9.83
C ASP A 665 22.08 24.70 -11.17
N ASP A 666 23.39 25.01 -11.13
CA ASP A 666 24.19 25.29 -12.33
C ASP A 666 24.48 24.01 -13.14
N ASP A 667 24.32 22.83 -12.52
CA ASP A 667 24.52 21.52 -13.15
C ASP A 667 23.36 20.55 -12.85
N LEU A 668 22.34 20.57 -13.72
CA LEU A 668 21.18 19.69 -13.64
C LEU A 668 21.49 18.20 -13.93
N THR A 669 22.75 17.84 -14.22
CA THR A 669 23.18 16.46 -14.53
C THR A 669 23.75 15.70 -13.34
N LEU A 670 23.96 16.36 -12.21
CA LEU A 670 24.38 15.72 -10.96
C LEU A 670 23.14 15.26 -10.18
N PRO A 671 23.14 14.00 -9.68
CA PRO A 671 22.04 13.41 -8.92
C PRO A 671 21.88 14.04 -7.53
#